data_AF-A0A9K3Q463-F1
#
_entry.id   AF-A0A9K3Q463-F1
#
_cell.length_a   1.000
_cell.length_b   1.000
_cell.length_c   1.000
_cell.angle_alpha   90.00
_cell.angle_beta   90.00
_cell.angle_gamma   90.00
#
_symmetry.space_group_name_H-M   'P 1'
#
loop_
_entity.id
_entity.type
_entity.pdbx_description
1 polymer ?
#
loop_
_entity_poly.entity_id
_entity_poly.type
_entity_poly.pdbx_seq_one_letter_code
_entity_poly.pdbx_strand_id
1 'polypeptide(L)'
;MASSTIPGAGWGVFAGRTYLAGDVIGPSSVAIPVVDLPSDRHLYTSSNVYGSLPEFLWEPANIGAFGEAHNVKLFLPGIMSLVNHHPTLDNVIPSGLLRREQSENSLATSPYYGFHLIATRTIQPNEELFLDYHGAFQTAKHPYLPSPILFPEVYGNPISRNDPPSEYNENSAKGLPFAEDYQQADNIVNALWILHEKLQNGDRNNQDVSHSTNQNRQASVRFTSAQWIDLLYRIRNQELLFHPRAGFIANLLPRTFPELQLAKELGVAKFHLRSHPMSPYRFCLDGIREGEENNEGLTTAVANKSFKKGQVVSISPLVYIPDGTHAMLMDTKKQNATVQLLQNYCFGHRQANLLLCPTTHAALIGHDREKANVRIQWPLDPYKDDSTAAILASPLQQFINGTLKSLLVEYVSLSDISEGDELYMDFGGDYESALANNKYKRQNRKAPPKVLPPNSIVLSSDPAMHPFYSHECNVYPNLKIDPGEEYRSWEDFHSNRMSNRQNWPLQYEQLYGDNHFASWYPCDVVNTNTANGLCDVVVYSKGYPKRAQWDRTIIRRLKNCPKDRIRVVHSPYFSHIHDSNAFRHHIPFPDDLFPLHWRADYKCSSYWNIGVIAESSKTFDYEQSLREVSCGLYIAKSNIPNAGFGLYTSIDIPAADIVIGSSLPAIVVHEPLGRFSWNERWVGKDYVWNGETFEFSHDGYPDFAVMVVNGLFGALANFHTGLVNMVLQGERMHPTLDRRFDPGAGAFSDMAVSTFKSLHPVLAGEELFVSYGENWLSGRPAFKDVPLWANFKEVDRIASSLWSMLQIEGAAIDQRAVPILLASIQNDLVTSHRTKMAMTNVANIEQLDLLVMRNGTAKMTVEARSQVWLMEHGFCLDNFYVKESTILQAGKGAFARRLLKSGSVIHSSPVITTPRSFLDGLDNYTKQAHINSKQLMTNYHFGHPNSTILFLPLTQMIAVNHNSDRMKSGTASNARVEFSKRDAKTRYLLQRPIEDVFGEKYSSIFLDVVATKDIEPDEEIFIDYGESWENAWKNHVKNWSSPCKESADDCFESSRLVSLSMNENRHDILYHRWSDVHLTACRSDTVHPWESGGKVVYLTNSTDGGVNEYLGFSYEDDGFAYPYLATSLSNPSPCKILQSNPQSDTFDVVYFFSQSQVPFQYRKVNTRTIVHFDGLPSADLVFVNKPLKADLHHPHAFRHEIHIPDSVFPSLWKNKGG
;
A
#
# COMPACT_ATOMS: atom_id res chain seq x y z
N MET A 1 3.30 15.61 -30.49
CA MET A 1 2.58 15.32 -29.23
C MET A 1 2.38 16.64 -28.48
N ALA A 2 1.17 16.88 -27.98
CA ALA A 2 0.80 18.02 -27.13
C ALA A 2 -0.42 17.59 -26.27
N SER A 3 -0.91 18.43 -25.35
CA SER A 3 -2.14 18.12 -24.61
C SER A 3 -3.30 17.85 -25.56
N SER A 4 -4.08 16.80 -25.29
CA SER A 4 -5.22 16.42 -26.12
C SER A 4 -6.25 17.55 -26.20
N THR A 5 -6.91 17.66 -27.36
CA THR A 5 -8.07 18.54 -27.52
C THR A 5 -9.32 18.00 -26.82
N ILE A 6 -9.30 16.73 -26.37
CA ILE A 6 -10.30 16.16 -25.48
C ILE A 6 -9.92 16.48 -24.03
N PRO A 7 -10.70 17.30 -23.31
CA PRO A 7 -10.40 17.64 -21.92
C PRO A 7 -10.27 16.39 -21.04
N GLY A 8 -9.16 16.29 -20.31
CA GLY A 8 -8.89 15.17 -19.40
C GLY A 8 -8.34 13.90 -20.07
N ALA A 9 -8.22 13.83 -21.39
CA ALA A 9 -7.65 12.68 -22.09
C ALA A 9 -6.10 12.60 -22.01
N GLY A 10 -5.45 13.57 -21.36
CA GLY A 10 -4.00 13.61 -21.21
C GLY A 10 -3.31 14.12 -22.48
N TRP A 11 -2.38 13.32 -23.03
CA TRP A 11 -1.63 13.65 -24.23
C TRP A 11 -2.36 13.25 -25.51
N GLY A 12 -2.22 14.07 -26.55
CA GLY A 12 -2.73 13.84 -27.90
C GLY A 12 -1.61 13.91 -28.95
N VAL A 13 -1.84 13.26 -30.08
CA VAL A 13 -0.93 13.27 -31.23
C VAL A 13 -1.49 14.19 -32.30
N PHE A 14 -0.67 15.11 -32.80
CA PHE A 14 -1.08 16.10 -33.78
C PHE A 14 -0.26 15.95 -35.06
N ALA A 15 -0.91 16.12 -36.21
CA ALA A 15 -0.25 16.10 -37.50
C ALA A 15 0.69 17.31 -37.65
N GLY A 16 1.98 17.08 -37.90
CA GLY A 16 2.95 18.16 -38.16
C GLY A 16 2.91 18.69 -39.60
N ARG A 17 2.30 17.93 -40.51
CA ARG A 17 2.14 18.24 -41.95
C ARG A 17 0.77 17.72 -42.43
N THR A 18 0.38 18.08 -43.64
CA THR A 18 -0.81 17.50 -44.27
C THR A 18 -0.57 16.02 -44.57
N TYR A 19 -1.52 15.17 -44.20
CA TYR A 19 -1.61 13.77 -44.66
C TYR A 19 -2.84 13.64 -45.55
N LEU A 20 -2.70 13.03 -46.71
CA LEU A 20 -3.81 12.69 -47.61
C LEU A 20 -4.48 11.38 -47.16
N ALA A 21 -5.73 11.17 -47.55
CA ALA A 21 -6.40 9.90 -47.29
C ALA A 21 -5.60 8.74 -47.91
N GLY A 22 -5.35 7.68 -47.13
CA GLY A 22 -4.51 6.56 -47.51
C GLY A 22 -3.02 6.70 -47.13
N ASP A 23 -2.57 7.89 -46.72
CA ASP A 23 -1.19 8.07 -46.26
C ASP A 23 -0.93 7.28 -44.98
N VAL A 24 0.27 6.69 -44.92
CA VAL A 24 0.80 6.07 -43.70
C VAL A 24 1.33 7.15 -42.77
N ILE A 25 0.86 7.14 -41.52
CA ILE A 25 1.21 8.11 -40.48
C ILE A 25 2.08 7.44 -39.42
N GLY A 26 3.28 7.99 -39.26
CA GLY A 26 4.26 7.57 -38.26
C GLY A 26 5.03 6.30 -38.65
N PRO A 27 6.11 6.01 -37.92
CA PRO A 27 6.86 4.77 -38.10
C PRO A 27 6.03 3.54 -37.74
N SER A 28 6.38 2.40 -38.34
CA SER A 28 5.98 1.07 -37.89
C SER A 28 6.15 0.93 -36.37
N SER A 29 5.17 0.32 -35.71
CA SER A 29 5.23 -0.03 -34.29
C SER A 29 5.41 -1.53 -34.12
N VAL A 30 6.09 -1.93 -33.05
CA VAL A 30 6.16 -3.32 -32.60
C VAL A 30 4.95 -3.62 -31.72
N ALA A 31 4.37 -4.81 -31.85
CA ALA A 31 3.28 -5.25 -30.98
C ALA A 31 3.77 -6.30 -30.01
N ILE A 32 3.78 -6.02 -28.72
CA ILE A 32 4.35 -6.89 -27.70
C ILE A 32 3.25 -7.74 -27.06
N PRO A 33 3.24 -9.07 -27.26
CA PRO A 33 2.28 -9.94 -26.58
C PRO A 33 2.51 -9.95 -25.07
N VAL A 34 1.43 -9.65 -24.35
CA VAL A 34 1.29 -9.79 -22.89
C VAL A 34 0.30 -10.92 -22.67
N VAL A 35 0.79 -12.06 -22.21
CA VAL A 35 0.02 -13.31 -22.19
C VAL A 35 -0.45 -13.64 -20.77
N ASP A 36 -1.52 -14.42 -20.63
CA ASP A 36 -2.02 -14.96 -19.35
C ASP A 36 -2.32 -13.91 -18.27
N LEU A 37 -2.73 -12.71 -18.69
CA LEU A 37 -3.30 -11.75 -17.74
C LEU A 37 -4.55 -12.38 -17.08
N PRO A 38 -4.75 -12.21 -15.76
CA PRO A 38 -5.93 -12.72 -15.09
C PRO A 38 -7.19 -12.16 -15.75
N SER A 39 -8.25 -12.96 -15.83
CA SER A 39 -9.41 -12.66 -16.67
C SER A 39 -10.01 -11.26 -16.45
N ASP A 40 -10.53 -10.66 -17.52
CA ASP A 40 -10.93 -9.24 -17.64
C ASP A 40 -11.81 -8.69 -16.51
N ARG A 41 -12.56 -9.50 -15.75
CA ARG A 41 -13.37 -8.99 -14.61
C ARG A 41 -12.53 -8.57 -13.39
N HIS A 42 -11.32 -9.10 -13.22
CA HIS A 42 -10.45 -8.76 -12.09
C HIS A 42 -9.47 -7.64 -12.42
N LEU A 43 -9.09 -7.47 -13.69
CA LEU A 43 -8.12 -6.43 -14.13
C LEU A 43 -8.58 -5.01 -13.80
N TYR A 44 -9.89 -4.75 -13.82
CA TYR A 44 -10.44 -3.41 -13.60
C TYR A 44 -10.66 -3.06 -12.12
N THR A 45 -10.82 -4.05 -11.24
CA THR A 45 -10.89 -3.82 -9.80
C THR A 45 -9.50 -3.88 -9.14
N SER A 46 -8.50 -4.43 -9.83
CA SER A 46 -7.12 -4.56 -9.36
C SER A 46 -6.17 -3.51 -9.97
N SER A 47 -6.61 -2.25 -10.11
CA SER A 47 -5.73 -1.16 -10.61
C SER A 47 -4.41 -1.04 -9.84
N ASN A 48 -4.40 -1.50 -8.60
CA ASN A 48 -3.21 -1.51 -7.73
C ASN A 48 -2.13 -2.51 -8.20
N VAL A 49 -2.48 -3.51 -9.01
CA VAL A 49 -1.59 -4.60 -9.41
C VAL A 49 -0.92 -4.33 -10.76
N TYR A 50 -1.70 -3.95 -11.77
CA TYR A 50 -1.18 -3.72 -13.14
C TYR A 50 -0.92 -2.25 -13.46
N GLY A 51 -1.15 -1.33 -12.50
CA GLY A 51 -0.99 0.11 -12.68
C GLY A 51 -1.78 0.63 -13.87
N SER A 52 -1.10 1.34 -14.77
CA SER A 52 -1.72 1.92 -15.96
C SER A 52 -1.70 0.99 -17.18
N LEU A 53 -1.05 -0.18 -17.12
CA LEU A 53 -0.91 -1.09 -18.27
C LEU A 53 -2.24 -1.45 -18.95
N PRO A 54 -3.33 -1.79 -18.24
CA PRO A 54 -4.60 -2.15 -18.88
C PRO A 54 -5.19 -1.07 -19.78
N GLU A 55 -4.85 0.22 -19.57
CA GLU A 55 -5.31 1.33 -20.41
C GLU A 55 -4.63 1.35 -21.79
N PHE A 56 -3.54 0.59 -21.98
CA PHE A 56 -2.71 0.55 -23.20
C PHE A 56 -2.69 -0.83 -23.89
N LEU A 57 -3.48 -1.78 -23.41
CA LEU A 57 -3.55 -3.14 -23.96
C LEU A 57 -4.61 -3.26 -25.04
N TRP A 58 -4.28 -3.99 -26.10
CA TRP A 58 -5.13 -4.21 -27.26
C TRP A 58 -5.55 -5.66 -27.41
N GLU A 59 -6.75 -5.88 -27.95
CA GLU A 59 -7.24 -7.21 -28.27
C GLU A 59 -6.51 -7.81 -29.49
N PRO A 60 -5.85 -8.97 -29.34
CA PRO A 60 -5.05 -9.61 -30.41
C PRO A 60 -5.90 -10.02 -31.60
N ALA A 61 -7.20 -10.27 -31.37
CA ALA A 61 -8.17 -10.65 -32.37
C ALA A 61 -8.35 -9.61 -33.49
N ASN A 62 -8.08 -8.34 -33.19
CA ASN A 62 -8.27 -7.23 -34.13
C ASN A 62 -7.03 -6.95 -34.97
N ILE A 63 -5.87 -7.47 -34.55
CA ILE A 63 -4.59 -7.13 -35.17
C ILE A 63 -3.75 -8.35 -35.58
N GLY A 64 -4.25 -9.57 -35.31
CA GLY A 64 -3.75 -10.81 -35.93
C GLY A 64 -2.72 -11.59 -35.12
N ALA A 65 -2.73 -11.47 -33.79
CA ALA A 65 -1.80 -12.15 -32.87
C ALA A 65 -2.45 -13.22 -31.98
N PHE A 66 -3.53 -13.85 -32.44
CA PHE A 66 -4.39 -14.72 -31.61
C PHE A 66 -3.73 -16.04 -31.18
N GLY A 67 -2.64 -16.45 -31.84
CA GLY A 67 -2.01 -17.76 -31.66
C GLY A 67 -0.93 -17.88 -30.58
N GLU A 68 -0.52 -16.79 -29.90
CA GLU A 68 0.63 -16.88 -28.96
C GLU A 68 0.29 -17.59 -27.63
N ALA A 69 -0.89 -17.38 -27.04
CA ALA A 69 -1.30 -17.99 -25.77
C ALA A 69 -2.82 -18.13 -25.67
N HIS A 70 -3.33 -18.69 -24.56
CA HIS A 70 -4.77 -18.81 -24.32
C HIS A 70 -5.45 -17.47 -24.02
N ASN A 71 -4.77 -16.61 -23.26
CA ASN A 71 -5.16 -15.23 -23.09
C ASN A 71 -3.99 -14.36 -23.55
N VAL A 72 -4.18 -13.55 -24.59
CA VAL A 72 -3.16 -12.64 -25.09
C VAL A 72 -3.79 -11.25 -25.13
N LYS A 73 -3.07 -10.25 -24.65
CA LYS A 73 -3.28 -8.85 -24.98
C LYS A 73 -2.02 -8.33 -25.66
N LEU A 74 -2.11 -7.20 -26.36
CA LEU A 74 -0.95 -6.61 -27.02
C LEU A 74 -0.67 -5.22 -26.48
N PHE A 75 0.55 -5.00 -26.01
CA PHE A 75 1.06 -3.67 -25.71
C PHE A 75 1.72 -3.12 -26.98
N LEU A 76 1.27 -1.96 -27.47
CA LEU A 76 1.66 -1.42 -28.78
C LEU A 76 2.48 -0.12 -28.65
N PRO A 77 3.74 -0.16 -28.18
CA PRO A 77 4.55 1.04 -28.06
C PRO A 77 4.74 1.69 -29.44
N GLY A 78 4.42 2.98 -29.53
CA GLY A 78 4.41 3.75 -30.77
C GLY A 78 3.38 4.86 -30.74
N ILE A 79 3.20 5.53 -31.88
CA ILE A 79 2.21 6.61 -32.04
C ILE A 79 0.79 6.16 -31.66
N MET A 80 0.49 4.87 -31.79
CA MET A 80 -0.84 4.30 -31.54
C MET A 80 -1.26 4.29 -30.07
N SER A 81 -0.34 4.06 -29.14
CA SER A 81 -0.63 4.18 -27.71
C SER A 81 -0.98 5.60 -27.28
N LEU A 82 -0.65 6.60 -28.12
CA LEU A 82 -0.89 8.02 -27.84
C LEU A 82 -2.09 8.61 -28.59
N VAL A 83 -2.63 7.91 -29.59
CA VAL A 83 -3.81 8.37 -30.32
C VAL A 83 -5.05 8.20 -29.44
N ASN A 84 -5.84 9.26 -29.30
CA ASN A 84 -7.04 9.21 -28.47
C ASN A 84 -8.20 8.54 -29.19
N HIS A 85 -9.10 7.95 -28.40
CA HIS A 85 -10.37 7.46 -28.93
C HIS A 85 -11.28 8.63 -29.23
N HIS A 86 -11.92 8.63 -30.41
CA HIS A 86 -13.13 9.44 -30.58
C HIS A 86 -14.05 8.80 -31.63
N PRO A 87 -15.30 8.43 -31.28
CA PRO A 87 -16.18 7.66 -32.16
C PRO A 87 -16.75 8.45 -33.36
N THR A 88 -16.50 9.75 -33.43
CA THR A 88 -17.00 10.62 -34.53
C THR A 88 -15.94 11.54 -35.13
N LEU A 89 -14.74 11.58 -34.56
CA LEU A 89 -13.64 12.43 -35.04
C LEU A 89 -12.47 11.58 -35.55
N ASP A 90 -12.67 10.25 -35.62
CA ASP A 90 -11.69 9.31 -36.13
C ASP A 90 -11.23 9.74 -37.53
N ASN A 91 -9.93 9.91 -37.65
CA ASN A 91 -9.28 10.34 -38.88
C ASN A 91 -8.10 9.44 -39.25
N VAL A 92 -7.85 8.41 -38.44
CA VAL A 92 -6.86 7.36 -38.68
C VAL A 92 -7.42 5.98 -38.32
N ILE A 93 -6.94 4.95 -39.01
CA ILE A 93 -7.19 3.53 -38.68
C ILE A 93 -5.87 2.77 -38.53
N PRO A 94 -5.82 1.67 -37.76
CA PRO A 94 -4.64 0.81 -37.70
C PRO A 94 -4.48 0.00 -39.00
N SER A 95 -3.26 -0.22 -39.47
CA SER A 95 -2.94 -1.28 -40.43
C SER A 95 -2.92 -2.65 -39.73
N GLY A 96 -2.87 -3.77 -40.47
CA GLY A 96 -2.63 -5.09 -39.88
C GLY A 96 -1.18 -5.29 -39.39
N LEU A 97 -0.97 -6.27 -38.50
CA LEU A 97 0.37 -6.68 -38.08
C LEU A 97 1.03 -7.57 -39.14
N LEU A 98 2.31 -7.29 -39.41
CA LEU A 98 3.20 -8.23 -40.04
C LEU A 98 3.82 -9.13 -38.97
N ARG A 99 4.06 -10.39 -39.32
CA ARG A 99 4.76 -11.35 -38.47
C ARG A 99 6.12 -11.66 -39.08
N ARG A 100 7.21 -11.55 -38.31
CA ARG A 100 8.54 -11.95 -38.79
C ARG A 100 8.60 -13.45 -38.95
N GLU A 101 9.31 -13.88 -40.00
CA GLU A 101 9.82 -15.25 -40.00
C GLU A 101 10.78 -15.40 -38.83
N GLN A 102 10.60 -16.45 -38.06
CA GLN A 102 11.34 -16.63 -36.83
C GLN A 102 12.80 -16.96 -37.13
N SER A 103 13.68 -15.96 -36.95
CA SER A 103 15.12 -16.16 -36.87
C SER A 103 15.51 -16.66 -35.48
N GLU A 104 16.73 -17.20 -35.32
CA GLU A 104 17.27 -17.61 -34.01
C GLU A 104 17.28 -16.46 -32.97
N ASN A 105 17.17 -15.20 -33.42
CA ASN A 105 17.12 -14.02 -32.57
C ASN A 105 15.70 -13.67 -32.05
N SER A 106 14.65 -14.32 -32.58
CA SER A 106 13.24 -14.14 -32.16
C SER A 106 12.94 -14.49 -30.69
N LEU A 107 13.91 -15.05 -29.98
CA LEU A 107 13.85 -15.36 -28.55
C LEU A 107 13.91 -14.12 -27.63
N ALA A 108 14.30 -12.95 -28.14
CA ALA A 108 14.45 -11.72 -27.35
C ALA A 108 13.48 -10.60 -27.77
N THR A 109 12.83 -10.71 -28.93
CA THR A 109 12.00 -9.64 -29.50
C THR A 109 10.62 -10.14 -29.89
N SER A 110 9.67 -9.22 -30.01
CA SER A 110 8.35 -9.57 -30.51
C SER A 110 8.42 -10.02 -31.97
N PRO A 111 7.66 -11.08 -32.35
CA PRO A 111 7.51 -11.47 -33.73
C PRO A 111 6.57 -10.55 -34.51
N TYR A 112 5.88 -9.61 -33.85
CA TYR A 112 4.89 -8.73 -34.48
C TYR A 112 5.40 -7.31 -34.68
N TYR A 113 5.34 -6.83 -35.90
CA TYR A 113 5.87 -5.52 -36.32
C TYR A 113 5.06 -4.96 -37.49
N GLY A 114 5.49 -3.82 -38.04
CA GLY A 114 4.88 -3.24 -39.24
C GLY A 114 3.48 -2.67 -39.00
N PHE A 115 3.19 -2.27 -37.76
CA PHE A 115 1.90 -1.68 -37.41
C PHE A 115 1.91 -0.16 -37.64
N HIS A 116 1.00 0.35 -38.46
CA HIS A 116 0.93 1.74 -38.87
C HIS A 116 -0.45 2.36 -38.63
N LEU A 117 -0.51 3.68 -38.61
CA LEU A 117 -1.78 4.40 -38.79
C LEU A 117 -1.94 4.77 -40.26
N ILE A 118 -3.15 4.62 -40.80
CA ILE A 118 -3.52 5.06 -42.16
C ILE A 118 -4.55 6.17 -42.03
N ALA A 119 -4.30 7.30 -42.69
CA ALA A 119 -5.22 8.42 -42.73
C ALA A 119 -6.54 8.03 -43.43
N THR A 120 -7.69 8.16 -42.75
CA THR A 120 -9.01 7.88 -43.35
C THR A 120 -9.54 9.02 -44.20
N ARG A 121 -9.01 10.22 -43.98
CA ARG A 121 -9.32 11.45 -44.72
C ARG A 121 -8.07 12.33 -44.78
N THR A 122 -8.14 13.42 -45.53
CA THR A 122 -7.09 14.45 -45.44
C THR A 122 -7.06 15.03 -44.03
N ILE A 123 -5.89 15.03 -43.39
CA ILE A 123 -5.62 15.57 -42.06
C ILE A 123 -4.70 16.78 -42.23
N GLN A 124 -5.15 17.95 -41.80
CA GLN A 124 -4.34 19.16 -41.90
C GLN A 124 -3.28 19.23 -40.80
N PRO A 125 -2.18 19.99 -40.99
CA PRO A 125 -1.26 20.28 -39.90
C PRO A 125 -2.05 20.84 -38.72
N ASN A 126 -1.64 20.47 -37.51
CA ASN A 126 -2.25 20.86 -36.24
C ASN A 126 -3.59 20.17 -35.90
N GLU A 127 -4.11 19.28 -36.74
CA GLU A 127 -5.24 18.41 -36.35
C GLU A 127 -4.75 17.27 -35.45
N GLU A 128 -5.51 16.98 -34.38
CA GLU A 128 -5.28 15.79 -33.54
C GLU A 128 -5.71 14.53 -34.31
N LEU A 129 -4.93 13.46 -34.13
CA LEU A 129 -5.25 12.13 -34.63
C LEU A 129 -6.21 11.46 -33.64
N PHE A 130 -7.29 10.88 -34.17
CA PHE A 130 -8.25 10.09 -33.42
C PHE A 130 -8.47 8.76 -34.11
N LEU A 131 -8.62 7.71 -33.31
CA LEU A 131 -8.93 6.37 -33.76
C LEU A 131 -10.27 5.95 -33.17
N ASP A 132 -11.11 5.27 -33.94
CA ASP A 132 -12.25 4.56 -33.37
C ASP A 132 -11.83 3.13 -33.03
N TYR A 133 -11.75 2.84 -31.74
CA TYR A 133 -11.33 1.53 -31.27
C TYR A 133 -12.42 0.47 -31.52
N HIS A 134 -13.69 0.85 -31.75
CA HIS A 134 -14.83 -0.07 -31.84
C HIS A 134 -14.77 -1.20 -30.77
N GLY A 135 -15.43 -2.34 -30.95
CA GLY A 135 -15.46 -3.44 -29.95
C GLY A 135 -14.10 -4.01 -29.51
N ALA A 136 -12.97 -3.50 -30.02
CA ALA A 136 -11.62 -3.84 -29.57
C ALA A 136 -11.29 -3.37 -28.14
N PHE A 137 -12.14 -2.53 -27.54
CA PHE A 137 -11.82 -1.82 -26.29
C PHE A 137 -13.05 -1.62 -25.40
N GLN A 138 -14.00 -2.55 -25.37
CA GLN A 138 -15.29 -2.34 -24.69
C GLN A 138 -15.22 -2.06 -23.16
N THR A 139 -14.04 -1.98 -22.53
CA THR A 139 -13.95 -1.81 -21.07
C THR A 139 -12.84 -0.91 -20.49
N ALA A 140 -11.94 -0.27 -21.25
CA ALA A 140 -10.69 0.26 -20.64
C ALA A 140 -10.40 1.79 -20.65
N LYS A 141 -11.10 2.65 -21.42
CA LYS A 141 -10.93 4.13 -21.27
C LYS A 141 -12.23 4.78 -20.78
N HIS A 142 -12.22 5.17 -19.49
CA HIS A 142 -13.25 5.89 -18.71
C HIS A 142 -14.57 5.16 -18.36
N PRO A 143 -14.72 4.66 -17.10
CA PRO A 143 -16.01 4.27 -16.54
C PRO A 143 -16.92 5.45 -16.11
N TYR A 144 -16.49 6.71 -16.25
CA TYR A 144 -17.20 7.88 -15.70
C TYR A 144 -18.06 8.67 -16.70
N LEU A 145 -18.30 8.14 -17.91
CA LEU A 145 -19.41 8.59 -18.75
C LEU A 145 -20.50 7.51 -18.73
N PRO A 146 -21.74 7.80 -18.30
CA PRO A 146 -22.78 6.80 -18.26
C PRO A 146 -23.15 6.39 -19.70
N SER A 147 -22.84 5.15 -20.07
CA SER A 147 -23.45 4.51 -21.24
C SER A 147 -24.96 4.38 -21.03
N PRO A 148 -25.77 4.49 -22.10
CA PRO A 148 -27.22 4.54 -22.00
C PRO A 148 -27.77 3.19 -21.53
N ILE A 149 -28.60 3.24 -20.48
CA ILE A 149 -29.43 2.12 -20.04
C ILE A 149 -30.38 1.78 -21.20
N LEU A 150 -30.07 0.72 -21.94
CA LEU A 150 -31.05 0.02 -22.77
C LEU A 150 -31.85 -0.87 -21.83
N PHE A 151 -33.15 -0.59 -21.71
CA PHE A 151 -34.12 -1.42 -21.02
C PHE A 151 -34.17 -2.82 -21.67
N PRO A 152 -34.06 -3.93 -20.92
CA PRO A 152 -34.47 -5.23 -21.42
C PRO A 152 -36.00 -5.30 -21.41
N GLU A 153 -36.58 -5.61 -22.57
CA GLU A 153 -37.98 -5.99 -22.71
C GLU A 153 -38.30 -7.19 -21.80
N VAL A 154 -39.46 -7.06 -21.15
CA VAL A 154 -40.06 -8.04 -20.25
C VAL A 154 -40.54 -9.26 -21.05
N TYR A 155 -39.89 -10.41 -20.85
CA TYR A 155 -40.52 -11.71 -21.07
C TYR A 155 -40.83 -12.33 -19.72
N GLY A 156 -42.11 -12.29 -19.34
CA GLY A 156 -42.63 -12.97 -18.16
C GLY A 156 -42.92 -14.45 -18.42
N ASN A 157 -42.74 -15.28 -17.39
CA ASN A 157 -43.81 -16.19 -16.96
C ASN A 157 -43.61 -16.64 -15.50
N PRO A 158 -44.72 -16.96 -14.78
CA PRO A 158 -44.79 -17.01 -13.32
C PRO A 158 -44.78 -18.44 -12.75
N ILE A 159 -44.41 -18.61 -11.46
CA ILE A 159 -44.85 -19.67 -10.51
C ILE A 159 -44.37 -19.18 -9.11
N SER A 160 -45.24 -18.71 -8.20
CA SER A 160 -45.88 -19.43 -7.06
C SER A 160 -44.87 -19.91 -5.99
N ARG A 161 -45.01 -19.77 -4.66
CA ARG A 161 -46.01 -19.18 -3.73
C ARG A 161 -45.43 -19.41 -2.29
N ASN A 162 -45.90 -18.63 -1.31
CA ASN A 162 -46.03 -18.93 0.14
C ASN A 162 -44.78 -18.85 1.06
N ASP A 163 -44.67 -17.81 1.90
CA ASP A 163 -45.11 -17.78 3.32
C ASP A 163 -44.72 -16.43 4.04
N PRO A 164 -45.31 -16.11 5.23
CA PRO A 164 -45.67 -14.75 5.66
C PRO A 164 -44.61 -13.98 6.50
N PRO A 165 -44.79 -12.66 6.74
CA PRO A 165 -43.74 -11.80 7.29
C PRO A 165 -43.70 -11.86 8.83
N SER A 166 -42.51 -12.12 9.38
CA SER A 166 -42.20 -11.86 10.79
C SER A 166 -41.62 -10.46 10.96
N GLU A 167 -42.23 -9.71 11.87
CA GLU A 167 -41.85 -8.39 12.35
C GLU A 167 -40.34 -8.28 12.66
N TYR A 168 -39.68 -7.27 12.10
CA TYR A 168 -38.39 -6.79 12.58
C TYR A 168 -38.39 -5.27 12.73
N ASN A 169 -38.01 -4.89 13.94
CA ASN A 169 -37.82 -3.55 14.50
C ASN A 169 -37.24 -2.50 13.54
N GLU A 170 -37.97 -1.39 13.38
CA GLU A 170 -37.41 -0.09 13.05
C GLU A 170 -36.59 0.42 14.24
N ASN A 171 -35.25 0.33 14.20
CA ASN A 171 -34.31 1.24 14.88
C ASN A 171 -32.85 0.82 14.68
N SER A 172 -32.30 0.97 13.46
CA SER A 172 -30.84 1.04 13.25
C SER A 172 -30.50 1.49 11.84
N ALA A 173 -30.71 2.77 11.53
CA ALA A 173 -30.08 3.43 10.38
C ALA A 173 -29.98 4.94 10.64
N LYS A 174 -29.00 5.33 11.46
CA LYS A 174 -28.49 6.70 11.49
C LYS A 174 -26.98 6.66 11.29
N GLY A 175 -26.52 7.33 10.22
CA GLY A 175 -25.15 7.83 10.11
C GLY A 175 -24.28 7.17 9.04
N LEU A 176 -24.41 7.63 7.79
CA LEU A 176 -23.32 7.59 6.79
C LEU A 176 -23.22 9.00 6.16
N PRO A 177 -22.04 9.64 6.12
CA PRO A 177 -21.88 10.98 5.56
C PRO A 177 -21.43 10.91 4.09
N PHE A 178 -22.35 11.15 3.16
CA PHE A 178 -22.03 11.40 1.74
C PHE A 178 -22.89 12.52 1.14
N ALA A 179 -23.36 13.44 1.98
CA ALA A 179 -24.19 14.58 1.56
C ALA A 179 -23.44 15.93 1.50
N GLU A 180 -22.12 15.97 1.79
CA GLU A 180 -21.38 17.23 1.91
C GLU A 180 -20.81 17.77 0.57
N ASP A 181 -20.61 16.92 -0.44
CA ASP A 181 -19.94 17.33 -1.69
C ASP A 181 -20.79 18.24 -2.59
N TYR A 182 -22.13 18.20 -2.45
CA TYR A 182 -23.03 19.08 -3.21
C TYR A 182 -23.16 20.50 -2.60
N GLN A 183 -22.91 20.65 -1.29
CA GLN A 183 -23.00 21.94 -0.61
C GLN A 183 -21.75 22.82 -0.86
N GLN A 184 -20.61 22.19 -1.17
CA GLN A 184 -19.32 22.86 -1.37
C GLN A 184 -19.25 23.67 -2.69
N ALA A 185 -19.91 23.22 -3.75
CA ALA A 185 -19.93 23.92 -5.03
C ALA A 185 -20.73 25.24 -4.98
N ASP A 186 -21.85 25.25 -4.26
CA ASP A 186 -22.72 26.43 -4.11
C ASP A 186 -22.09 27.51 -3.19
N ASN A 187 -21.32 27.09 -2.18
CA ASN A 187 -20.63 28.03 -1.28
C ASN A 187 -19.48 28.77 -1.98
N ILE A 188 -18.77 28.12 -2.91
CA ILE A 188 -17.68 28.72 -3.69
C ILE A 188 -18.21 29.77 -4.68
N VAL A 189 -19.39 29.53 -5.28
CA VAL A 189 -20.03 30.51 -6.18
C VAL A 189 -20.52 31.73 -5.40
N ASN A 190 -21.08 31.53 -4.20
CA ASN A 190 -21.53 32.63 -3.34
C ASN A 190 -20.36 33.45 -2.77
N ALA A 191 -19.24 32.82 -2.41
CA ALA A 191 -18.05 33.53 -1.93
C ALA A 191 -17.40 34.39 -3.03
N LEU A 192 -17.32 33.88 -4.26
CA LEU A 192 -16.81 34.62 -5.42
C LEU A 192 -17.75 35.76 -5.84
N TRP A 193 -19.07 35.60 -5.65
CA TRP A 193 -20.05 36.67 -5.86
C TRP A 193 -19.91 37.81 -4.83
N ILE A 194 -19.76 37.48 -3.55
CA ILE A 194 -19.58 38.47 -2.47
C ILE A 194 -18.24 39.22 -2.61
N LEU A 195 -17.18 38.53 -3.03
CA LEU A 195 -15.87 39.15 -3.30
C LEU A 195 -15.94 40.10 -4.51
N HIS A 196 -16.67 39.72 -5.56
CA HIS A 196 -16.91 40.57 -6.72
C HIS A 196 -17.71 41.83 -6.36
N GLU A 197 -18.78 41.71 -5.56
CA GLU A 197 -19.56 42.88 -5.11
C GLU A 197 -18.77 43.83 -4.21
N LYS A 198 -17.95 43.30 -3.29
CA LYS A 198 -17.13 44.13 -2.39
C LYS A 198 -15.98 44.85 -3.12
N LEU A 199 -15.47 44.25 -4.20
CA LEU A 199 -14.43 44.87 -5.05
C LEU A 199 -15.01 45.87 -6.05
N GLN A 200 -16.28 45.74 -6.44
CA GLN A 200 -16.95 46.71 -7.33
C GLN A 200 -17.56 47.89 -6.58
N ASN A 201 -18.00 47.70 -5.34
CA ASN A 201 -18.62 48.75 -4.52
C ASN A 201 -17.64 49.32 -3.50
N GLY A 202 -16.54 49.89 -4.01
CA GLY A 202 -15.75 50.86 -3.26
C GLY A 202 -16.55 52.17 -3.11
N ASP A 203 -16.75 52.59 -1.87
CA ASP A 203 -17.34 53.87 -1.44
C ASP A 203 -18.78 54.18 -1.89
N ARG A 204 -19.74 53.89 -1.00
CA ARG A 204 -20.83 54.82 -0.65
C ARG A 204 -21.46 54.47 0.70
N ASN A 205 -21.58 55.51 1.51
CA ASN A 205 -22.06 55.51 2.89
C ASN A 205 -23.46 54.91 3.10
N ASN A 206 -23.60 54.27 4.27
CA ASN A 206 -24.76 54.20 5.17
C ASN A 206 -26.13 54.66 4.62
N GLN A 207 -27.09 53.73 4.56
CA GLN A 207 -28.33 53.84 5.36
C GLN A 207 -29.12 52.53 5.40
N ASP A 208 -29.72 52.31 6.58
CA ASP A 208 -30.64 51.25 7.04
C ASP A 208 -31.49 50.51 6.00
N VAL A 209 -31.60 49.18 6.13
CA VAL A 209 -32.90 48.47 6.21
C VAL A 209 -32.77 47.19 7.07
N SER A 210 -33.64 47.11 8.07
CA SER A 210 -33.86 46.01 9.01
C SER A 210 -34.67 44.82 8.45
N HIS A 211 -34.41 43.63 9.02
CA HIS A 211 -35.28 42.45 9.21
C HIS A 211 -36.44 42.15 8.23
N SER A 212 -36.42 40.95 7.60
CA SER A 212 -37.52 39.97 7.76
C SER A 212 -37.11 38.54 7.33
N THR A 213 -37.92 37.59 7.77
CA THR A 213 -37.68 36.17 8.05
C THR A 213 -37.90 35.20 6.88
N ASN A 214 -37.21 34.05 6.98
CA ASN A 214 -37.58 32.68 6.54
C ASN A 214 -38.81 32.51 5.62
N GLN A 215 -38.59 32.00 4.40
CA GLN A 215 -39.43 30.96 3.80
C GLN A 215 -38.74 30.26 2.63
N ASN A 216 -38.56 28.94 2.76
CA ASN A 216 -38.18 28.02 1.69
C ASN A 216 -39.26 27.98 0.61
N ARG A 217 -38.93 28.37 -0.63
CA ARG A 217 -39.61 27.93 -1.86
C ARG A 217 -38.57 27.62 -2.94
N GLN A 218 -38.49 26.35 -3.33
CA GLN A 218 -37.85 25.92 -4.57
C GLN A 218 -38.63 26.52 -5.75
N ALA A 219 -38.02 27.46 -6.46
CA ALA A 219 -38.51 27.96 -7.74
C ALA A 219 -37.58 27.43 -8.83
N SER A 220 -38.09 26.52 -9.68
CA SER A 220 -37.42 26.15 -10.92
C SER A 220 -37.57 27.32 -11.91
N VAL A 221 -36.49 28.06 -12.15
CA VAL A 221 -36.46 29.10 -13.18
C VAL A 221 -36.34 28.42 -14.56
N ARG A 222 -37.40 28.49 -15.37
CA ARG A 222 -37.34 28.10 -16.80
C ARG A 222 -37.05 29.34 -17.64
N PHE A 223 -35.97 29.29 -18.41
CA PHE A 223 -35.68 30.29 -19.42
C PHE A 223 -36.63 30.16 -20.62
N THR A 224 -37.16 31.28 -21.07
CA THR A 224 -37.90 31.39 -22.33
C THR A 224 -36.95 31.28 -23.53
N SER A 225 -37.46 30.91 -24.70
CA SER A 225 -36.66 30.80 -25.93
C SER A 225 -35.92 32.10 -26.28
N ALA A 226 -36.48 33.26 -25.93
CA ALA A 226 -35.84 34.56 -26.10
C ALA A 226 -34.64 34.77 -25.16
N GLN A 227 -34.71 34.28 -23.92
CA GLN A 227 -33.60 34.34 -22.97
C GLN A 227 -32.48 33.37 -23.34
N TRP A 228 -32.82 32.22 -23.94
CA TRP A 228 -31.83 31.33 -24.55
C TRP A 228 -31.12 31.98 -25.73
N ILE A 229 -31.84 32.71 -26.58
CA ILE A 229 -31.26 33.44 -27.70
C ILE A 229 -30.36 34.58 -27.22
N ASP A 230 -30.75 35.35 -26.19
CA ASP A 230 -29.92 36.41 -25.61
C ASP A 230 -28.64 35.85 -24.97
N LEU A 231 -28.73 34.74 -24.23
CA LEU A 231 -27.57 34.06 -23.65
C LEU A 231 -26.60 33.57 -24.73
N LEU A 232 -27.11 32.96 -25.80
CA LEU A 232 -26.30 32.51 -26.94
C LEU A 232 -25.70 33.68 -27.72
N TYR A 233 -26.40 34.82 -27.80
CA TYR A 233 -25.91 36.05 -28.43
C TYR A 233 -24.78 36.70 -27.62
N ARG A 234 -24.88 36.71 -26.29
CA ARG A 234 -23.83 37.22 -25.38
C ARG A 234 -22.59 36.32 -25.35
N ILE A 235 -22.77 35.00 -25.41
CA ILE A 235 -21.66 34.04 -25.55
C ILE A 235 -20.92 34.23 -26.89
N ARG A 236 -21.65 34.51 -27.98
CA ARG A 236 -21.07 34.79 -29.31
C ARG A 236 -20.22 36.08 -29.34
N ASN A 237 -20.57 37.10 -28.55
CA ASN A 237 -19.91 38.41 -28.54
C ASN A 237 -18.81 38.56 -27.48
N GLN A 238 -18.33 37.47 -26.88
CA GLN A 238 -17.20 37.43 -25.93
C GLN A 238 -17.36 38.20 -24.60
N GLU A 239 -18.57 38.61 -24.22
CA GLU A 239 -18.79 39.32 -22.94
C GLU A 239 -18.65 38.41 -21.68
N LEU A 240 -18.55 37.09 -21.85
CA LEU A 240 -18.45 36.10 -20.75
C LEU A 240 -17.21 35.19 -20.82
N LEU A 241 -16.26 35.47 -21.73
CA LEU A 241 -15.11 34.59 -22.01
C LEU A 241 -13.85 34.96 -21.23
N PHE A 242 -13.93 35.06 -19.91
CA PHE A 242 -12.78 34.89 -19.02
C PHE A 242 -13.23 34.23 -17.71
N HIS A 243 -13.70 32.98 -17.79
CA HIS A 243 -13.92 32.16 -16.60
C HIS A 243 -13.65 30.67 -16.89
N PRO A 244 -12.87 29.93 -16.07
CA PRO A 244 -12.43 28.55 -16.39
C PRO A 244 -13.51 27.46 -16.32
N ARG A 245 -14.80 27.82 -16.27
CA ARG A 245 -15.91 26.86 -16.05
C ARG A 245 -17.02 26.90 -17.12
N ALA A 246 -16.72 27.40 -18.32
CA ALA A 246 -17.68 27.41 -19.45
C ALA A 246 -18.15 26.00 -19.89
N GLY A 247 -17.40 24.93 -19.56
CA GLY A 247 -17.76 23.55 -19.90
C GLY A 247 -19.01 23.01 -19.19
N PHE A 248 -19.42 23.60 -18.06
CA PHE A 248 -20.59 23.12 -17.29
C PHE A 248 -21.94 23.56 -17.93
N ILE A 249 -21.95 24.68 -18.65
CA ILE A 249 -23.16 25.24 -19.29
C ILE A 249 -23.55 24.44 -20.55
N ALA A 250 -22.57 23.83 -21.24
CA ALA A 250 -22.83 23.00 -22.43
C ALA A 250 -23.63 21.71 -22.13
N ASN A 251 -23.61 21.23 -20.88
CA ASN A 251 -24.30 20.02 -20.46
C ASN A 251 -25.79 20.22 -20.12
N LEU A 252 -26.30 21.47 -20.18
CA LEU A 252 -27.70 21.80 -19.89
C LEU A 252 -28.59 21.90 -21.14
N LEU A 253 -28.08 21.57 -22.34
CA LEU A 253 -28.86 21.57 -23.58
C LEU A 253 -29.86 20.39 -23.62
N PRO A 254 -31.15 20.61 -23.93
CA PRO A 254 -32.12 19.53 -24.11
C PRO A 254 -31.74 18.65 -25.31
N ARG A 255 -31.63 17.33 -25.10
CA ARG A 255 -31.30 16.33 -26.13
C ARG A 255 -32.54 15.70 -26.77
N THR A 256 -33.52 16.52 -27.16
CA THR A 256 -34.61 16.04 -28.01
C THR A 256 -34.20 16.14 -29.48
N PHE A 257 -34.46 15.07 -30.23
CA PHE A 257 -34.00 14.86 -31.59
C PHE A 257 -34.45 15.88 -32.67
N PRO A 258 -35.53 16.68 -32.51
CA PRO A 258 -35.93 17.64 -33.56
C PRO A 258 -35.04 18.88 -33.66
N GLU A 259 -34.53 19.41 -32.54
CA GLU A 259 -33.77 20.68 -32.56
C GLU A 259 -32.36 20.52 -33.16
N LEU A 260 -31.74 19.35 -33.01
CA LEU A 260 -30.40 19.05 -33.54
C LEU A 260 -30.41 18.89 -35.07
N GLN A 261 -31.51 18.36 -35.61
CA GLN A 261 -31.73 18.22 -37.06
C GLN A 261 -31.93 19.59 -37.70
N LEU A 262 -32.74 20.45 -37.08
CA LEU A 262 -32.98 21.83 -37.52
C LEU A 262 -31.69 22.68 -37.44
N ALA A 263 -30.85 22.48 -36.43
CA ALA A 263 -29.55 23.15 -36.31
C ALA A 263 -28.52 22.70 -37.38
N LYS A 264 -28.64 21.46 -37.87
CA LYS A 264 -27.87 20.93 -39.01
C LYS A 264 -28.38 21.48 -40.35
N GLU A 265 -29.69 21.54 -40.54
CA GLU A 265 -30.33 22.02 -41.77
C GLU A 265 -30.22 23.55 -41.95
N LEU A 266 -30.20 24.32 -40.85
CA LEU A 266 -29.98 25.77 -40.86
C LEU A 266 -28.50 26.17 -40.89
N GLY A 267 -27.56 25.21 -40.96
CA GLY A 267 -26.12 25.49 -41.01
C GLY A 267 -25.52 26.07 -39.72
N VAL A 268 -26.25 26.01 -38.60
CA VAL A 268 -25.82 26.55 -37.29
C VAL A 268 -24.80 25.65 -36.62
N ALA A 269 -24.83 24.34 -36.90
CA ALA A 269 -23.86 23.37 -36.41
C ALA A 269 -22.68 23.15 -37.39
N LYS A 270 -21.98 24.23 -37.78
CA LYS A 270 -20.55 24.12 -38.09
C LYS A 270 -19.80 24.36 -36.78
N PHE A 271 -19.57 23.30 -36.01
CA PHE A 271 -18.48 23.29 -35.04
C PHE A 271 -17.17 23.34 -35.85
N HIS A 272 -16.79 24.54 -36.29
CA HIS A 272 -15.37 24.81 -36.39
C HIS A 272 -14.87 24.79 -34.97
N LEU A 273 -14.24 23.68 -34.56
CA LEU A 273 -13.17 23.72 -33.58
C LEU A 273 -12.20 24.77 -34.13
N ARG A 274 -12.42 26.05 -33.78
CA ARG A 274 -11.42 27.08 -33.99
C ARG A 274 -10.22 26.54 -33.24
N SER A 275 -9.13 26.32 -33.98
CA SER A 275 -7.81 26.01 -33.45
C SER A 275 -7.64 26.78 -32.15
N HIS A 276 -7.79 26.12 -31.00
CA HIS A 276 -7.29 26.70 -29.77
C HIS A 276 -5.82 27.01 -30.05
N PRO A 277 -5.29 28.18 -29.64
CA PRO A 277 -3.87 28.42 -29.70
C PRO A 277 -3.22 27.23 -29.02
N MET A 278 -2.54 26.41 -29.84
CA MET A 278 -2.01 25.15 -29.37
C MET A 278 -1.09 25.42 -28.19
N SER A 279 -1.08 24.52 -27.22
CA SER A 279 -0.13 24.58 -26.11
C SER A 279 1.26 24.93 -26.66
N PRO A 280 1.98 25.90 -26.05
CA PRO A 280 3.33 26.24 -26.49
C PRO A 280 4.29 25.04 -26.39
N TYR A 281 3.91 24.00 -25.66
CA TYR A 281 4.67 22.77 -25.47
C TYR A 281 4.28 21.72 -26.51
N ARG A 282 5.12 21.57 -27.54
CA ARG A 282 4.99 20.54 -28.58
C ARG A 282 6.25 19.70 -28.60
N PHE A 283 6.06 18.39 -28.59
CA PHE A 283 7.14 17.43 -28.80
C PHE A 283 7.03 16.80 -30.18
N CYS A 284 8.12 16.83 -30.93
CA CYS A 284 8.22 16.13 -32.21
C CYS A 284 8.40 14.64 -31.93
N LEU A 285 7.47 13.80 -32.40
CA LEU A 285 7.63 12.35 -32.41
C LEU A 285 8.30 11.85 -33.70
N ASP A 286 8.59 12.76 -34.64
CA ASP A 286 9.17 12.46 -35.96
C ASP A 286 10.70 12.36 -35.95
N GLY A 287 11.32 12.37 -34.77
CA GLY A 287 12.77 12.31 -34.67
C GLY A 287 13.37 10.93 -34.93
N ILE A 288 12.53 9.89 -34.78
CA ILE A 288 12.90 8.49 -34.92
C ILE A 288 11.99 7.84 -35.96
N ARG A 289 12.54 6.94 -36.77
CA ARG A 289 11.77 6.01 -37.61
C ARG A 289 12.31 4.59 -37.47
N GLU A 290 11.57 3.62 -37.99
CA GLU A 290 12.05 2.24 -38.08
C GLU A 290 13.16 2.17 -39.15
N GLY A 291 14.28 1.53 -38.81
CA GLY A 291 15.40 1.22 -39.69
C GLY A 291 15.11 0.02 -40.59
N GLU A 292 16.02 -0.27 -41.51
CA GLU A 292 15.97 -1.52 -42.27
C GLU A 292 16.23 -2.71 -41.33
N GLU A 293 15.62 -3.84 -41.63
CA GLU A 293 15.87 -5.08 -40.90
C GLU A 293 17.33 -5.49 -41.11
N ASN A 294 18.09 -5.59 -40.03
CA ASN A 294 19.49 -6.02 -40.12
C ASN A 294 19.58 -7.53 -40.41
N ASN A 295 20.78 -8.03 -40.70
CA ASN A 295 21.02 -9.46 -40.97
C ASN A 295 20.60 -10.40 -39.81
N GLU A 296 20.31 -9.84 -38.64
CA GLU A 296 19.86 -10.57 -37.45
C GLU A 296 18.33 -10.63 -37.32
N GLY A 297 17.58 -10.03 -38.24
CA GLY A 297 16.11 -9.99 -38.22
C GLY A 297 15.56 -8.98 -37.21
N LEU A 298 16.37 -8.00 -36.81
CA LEU A 298 16.03 -6.96 -35.86
C LEU A 298 15.89 -5.63 -36.61
N THR A 299 14.78 -4.93 -36.43
CA THR A 299 14.72 -3.51 -36.81
C THR A 299 15.13 -2.66 -35.63
N THR A 300 16.06 -1.77 -35.92
CA THR A 300 16.58 -0.77 -34.99
C THR A 300 15.89 0.57 -35.24
N ALA A 301 15.78 1.40 -34.22
CA ALA A 301 15.42 2.80 -34.40
C ALA A 301 16.53 3.53 -35.18
N VAL A 302 16.18 4.33 -36.19
CA VAL A 302 17.12 5.23 -36.89
C VAL A 302 16.65 6.67 -36.78
N ALA A 303 17.61 7.59 -36.80
CA ALA A 303 17.36 9.03 -36.81
C ALA A 303 16.64 9.42 -38.10
N ASN A 304 15.48 10.06 -37.98
CA ASN A 304 14.73 10.55 -39.14
C ASN A 304 15.17 11.96 -39.58
N LYS A 305 16.06 12.60 -38.81
CA LYS A 305 16.73 13.86 -39.13
C LYS A 305 18.05 13.93 -38.35
N SER A 306 18.90 14.91 -38.69
CA SER A 306 20.15 15.10 -37.94
C SER A 306 19.88 15.76 -36.58
N PHE A 307 20.62 15.34 -35.55
CA PHE A 307 20.61 15.89 -34.20
C PHE A 307 22.00 16.35 -33.79
N LYS A 308 22.08 17.51 -33.14
CA LYS A 308 23.30 17.96 -32.47
C LYS A 308 23.36 17.38 -31.07
N LYS A 309 24.57 17.08 -30.60
CA LYS A 309 24.81 16.59 -29.22
C LYS A 309 24.00 17.40 -28.20
N GLY A 310 23.27 16.70 -27.34
CA GLY A 310 22.42 17.28 -26.31
C GLY A 310 21.00 17.63 -26.76
N GLN A 311 20.66 17.46 -28.05
CA GLN A 311 19.29 17.61 -28.53
C GLN A 311 18.43 16.40 -28.18
N VAL A 312 17.16 16.66 -27.85
CA VAL A 312 16.11 15.65 -27.66
C VAL A 312 15.81 15.00 -29.01
N VAL A 313 16.11 13.72 -29.11
CA VAL A 313 15.85 12.84 -30.26
C VAL A 313 14.38 12.41 -30.27
N SER A 314 13.86 12.04 -29.10
CA SER A 314 12.44 11.65 -28.92
C SER A 314 12.01 11.83 -27.47
N ILE A 315 10.71 11.74 -27.21
CA ILE A 315 10.13 11.72 -25.87
C ILE A 315 9.16 10.56 -25.77
N SER A 316 9.04 9.95 -24.59
CA SER A 316 8.06 8.92 -24.34
C SER A 316 7.33 9.13 -23.03
N PRO A 317 5.98 9.16 -23.02
CA PRO A 317 5.22 8.82 -21.84
C PRO A 317 5.51 7.38 -21.42
N LEU A 318 5.50 7.15 -20.11
CA LEU A 318 5.76 5.86 -19.50
C LEU A 318 4.47 5.30 -18.89
N VAL A 319 4.17 4.04 -19.24
CA VAL A 319 3.22 3.19 -18.50
C VAL A 319 3.96 2.61 -17.31
N TYR A 320 3.33 2.58 -16.13
CA TYR A 320 3.95 1.99 -14.94
C TYR A 320 3.25 0.69 -14.54
N ILE A 321 4.05 -0.27 -14.09
CA ILE A 321 3.61 -1.55 -13.51
C ILE A 321 4.15 -1.60 -12.07
N PRO A 322 3.30 -1.38 -11.04
CA PRO A 322 3.67 -1.17 -9.64
C PRO A 322 4.42 -2.32 -8.99
N ASP A 323 4.24 -3.52 -9.53
CA ASP A 323 4.91 -4.71 -9.07
C ASP A 323 5.45 -5.48 -10.28
N GLY A 324 6.76 -5.35 -10.51
CA GLY A 324 7.48 -6.02 -11.58
C GLY A 324 7.38 -7.55 -11.53
N THR A 325 7.00 -8.14 -10.40
CA THR A 325 6.73 -9.59 -10.30
C THR A 325 5.45 -10.00 -11.04
N HIS A 326 4.53 -9.06 -11.31
CA HIS A 326 3.35 -9.33 -12.14
C HIS A 326 3.64 -9.35 -13.64
N ALA A 327 4.88 -9.03 -14.03
CA ALA A 327 5.41 -9.43 -15.33
C ALA A 327 5.80 -10.92 -15.35
N MET A 328 5.49 -11.73 -14.33
CA MET A 328 5.65 -13.18 -14.36
C MET A 328 4.46 -13.86 -15.04
N LEU A 329 4.70 -15.02 -15.68
CA LEU A 329 3.67 -15.84 -16.31
C LEU A 329 2.91 -16.64 -15.25
N MET A 330 1.58 -16.54 -15.20
CA MET A 330 0.76 -17.20 -14.17
C MET A 330 0.56 -18.71 -14.37
N ASP A 331 0.91 -19.29 -15.53
CA ASP A 331 0.68 -20.72 -15.77
C ASP A 331 1.79 -21.58 -15.15
N THR A 332 1.55 -22.02 -13.92
CA THR A 332 2.39 -22.95 -13.15
C THR A 332 2.48 -24.37 -13.75
N LYS A 333 1.67 -24.71 -14.77
CA LYS A 333 1.65 -26.08 -15.33
C LYS A 333 2.68 -26.35 -16.42
N LYS A 334 3.32 -25.32 -17.00
CA LYS A 334 4.37 -25.50 -18.01
C LYS A 334 5.58 -24.62 -17.68
N GLN A 335 6.55 -25.25 -17.01
CA GLN A 335 7.76 -24.70 -16.38
C GLN A 335 8.75 -23.91 -17.26
N ASN A 336 8.38 -23.44 -18.45
CA ASN A 336 9.38 -23.05 -19.43
C ASN A 336 9.72 -21.55 -19.39
N ALA A 337 8.79 -20.60 -19.51
CA ALA A 337 9.12 -19.18 -19.33
C ALA A 337 8.48 -18.62 -18.05
N THR A 338 9.26 -17.97 -17.19
CA THR A 338 8.75 -17.38 -15.92
C THR A 338 8.34 -15.91 -16.06
N VAL A 339 8.67 -15.23 -17.16
CA VAL A 339 8.50 -13.78 -17.32
C VAL A 339 8.00 -13.36 -18.72
N GLN A 340 7.15 -12.34 -18.78
CA GLN A 340 6.55 -11.73 -19.97
C GLN A 340 7.62 -11.11 -20.90
N LEU A 341 7.39 -11.19 -22.22
CA LEU A 341 8.26 -10.52 -23.20
C LEU A 341 8.28 -9.00 -23.03
N LEU A 342 7.20 -8.43 -22.48
CA LEU A 342 7.06 -7.02 -22.13
C LEU A 342 8.27 -6.47 -21.36
N GLN A 343 8.88 -7.29 -20.50
CA GLN A 343 10.01 -6.88 -19.70
C GLN A 343 11.18 -6.36 -20.56
N ASN A 344 11.46 -6.97 -21.71
CA ASN A 344 12.56 -6.55 -22.60
C ASN A 344 12.41 -5.15 -23.19
N TYR A 345 11.22 -4.57 -23.08
CA TYR A 345 10.86 -3.27 -23.63
C TYR A 345 10.56 -2.23 -22.54
N CYS A 346 10.64 -2.60 -21.26
CA CYS A 346 10.38 -1.71 -20.14
C CYS A 346 11.64 -1.47 -19.33
N PHE A 347 11.76 -0.25 -18.80
CA PHE A 347 12.79 0.04 -17.82
C PHE A 347 12.41 -0.55 -16.46
N GLY A 348 13.38 -1.04 -15.71
CA GLY A 348 13.21 -1.47 -14.33
C GLY A 348 14.45 -1.16 -13.51
N HIS A 349 14.32 -1.13 -12.19
CA HIS A 349 15.45 -0.87 -11.31
C HIS A 349 15.64 -2.04 -10.35
N ARG A 350 16.87 -2.52 -10.16
CA ARG A 350 17.17 -3.71 -9.32
C ARG A 350 16.74 -3.59 -7.87
N GLN A 351 16.58 -2.35 -7.39
CA GLN A 351 16.09 -2.03 -6.05
C GLN A 351 14.65 -1.56 -6.05
N ALA A 352 13.85 -1.76 -7.09
CA ALA A 352 12.43 -1.38 -7.05
C ALA A 352 11.59 -2.40 -7.82
N ASN A 353 10.47 -2.80 -7.25
CA ASN A 353 9.50 -3.65 -7.96
C ASN A 353 8.67 -2.83 -8.95
N LEU A 354 9.26 -1.90 -9.71
CA LEU A 354 8.55 -1.02 -10.64
C LEU A 354 9.08 -1.23 -12.06
N LEU A 355 8.18 -1.44 -13.03
CA LEU A 355 8.51 -1.33 -14.46
C LEU A 355 7.92 -0.05 -15.06
N LEU A 356 8.71 0.62 -15.90
CA LEU A 356 8.36 1.83 -16.63
C LEU A 356 8.48 1.55 -18.13
N CYS A 357 7.36 1.36 -18.81
CA CYS A 357 7.31 0.97 -20.22
C CYS A 357 7.09 2.19 -21.13
N PRO A 358 8.02 2.55 -22.02
CA PRO A 358 7.81 3.62 -23.00
C PRO A 358 6.65 3.28 -23.94
N THR A 359 5.78 4.27 -24.16
CA THR A 359 4.62 4.19 -25.06
C THR A 359 4.93 4.62 -26.49
N THR A 360 6.14 5.08 -26.82
CA THR A 360 6.51 5.57 -28.16
C THR A 360 7.48 4.64 -28.88
N HIS A 361 7.85 5.00 -30.11
CA HIS A 361 8.88 4.32 -30.91
C HIS A 361 10.25 4.27 -30.25
N ALA A 362 10.47 5.00 -29.16
CA ALA A 362 11.69 4.88 -28.38
C ALA A 362 11.90 3.47 -27.78
N ALA A 363 10.84 2.66 -27.69
CA ALA A 363 10.94 1.23 -27.38
C ALA A 363 11.73 0.41 -28.42
N LEU A 364 12.01 0.97 -29.60
CA LEU A 364 12.80 0.36 -30.68
C LEU A 364 14.28 0.77 -30.65
N ILE A 365 14.69 1.67 -29.74
CA ILE A 365 16.10 2.03 -29.59
C ILE A 365 16.85 0.81 -29.07
N GLY A 366 17.83 0.36 -29.87
CA GLY A 366 18.59 -0.84 -29.59
C GLY A 366 19.65 -0.63 -28.51
N HIS A 367 20.24 -1.73 -28.07
CA HIS A 367 21.39 -1.71 -27.19
C HIS A 367 22.69 -1.98 -27.94
N ASP A 368 23.64 -1.07 -27.84
CA ASP A 368 25.05 -1.27 -28.20
C ASP A 368 25.87 -0.28 -27.37
N ARG A 369 26.68 -0.79 -26.44
CA ARG A 369 27.44 0.04 -25.50
C ARG A 369 28.55 0.84 -26.17
N GLU A 370 29.17 0.30 -27.22
CA GLU A 370 30.27 0.96 -27.93
C GLU A 370 29.74 2.01 -28.91
N LYS A 371 28.54 1.78 -29.47
CA LYS A 371 27.88 2.71 -30.41
C LYS A 371 26.82 3.59 -29.77
N ALA A 372 26.64 3.53 -28.45
CA ALA A 372 25.65 4.31 -27.73
C ALA A 372 25.74 5.80 -28.08
N ASN A 373 24.73 6.30 -28.78
CA ASN A 373 24.63 7.68 -29.24
C ASN A 373 23.38 8.39 -28.68
N VAL A 374 22.55 7.68 -27.91
CA VAL A 374 21.39 8.21 -27.19
C VAL A 374 21.43 7.78 -25.72
N ARG A 375 21.00 8.66 -24.82
CA ARG A 375 20.71 8.36 -23.41
C ARG A 375 19.31 8.82 -23.03
N ILE A 376 18.75 8.28 -21.96
CA ILE A 376 17.55 8.84 -21.34
C ILE A 376 17.87 9.95 -20.35
N GLN A 377 16.90 10.83 -20.09
CA GLN A 377 16.88 11.77 -18.98
C GLN A 377 15.44 12.15 -18.63
N TRP A 378 15.23 12.66 -17.42
CA TRP A 378 13.99 13.37 -17.11
C TRP A 378 13.95 14.71 -17.87
N PRO A 379 12.74 15.20 -18.23
CA PRO A 379 12.60 16.52 -18.85
C PRO A 379 13.28 17.60 -18.00
N LEU A 380 14.25 18.33 -18.57
CA LEU A 380 15.02 19.35 -17.85
C LEU A 380 14.29 20.69 -17.71
N ASP A 381 13.28 20.92 -18.55
CA ASP A 381 12.49 22.15 -18.53
C ASP A 381 11.22 21.89 -17.70
N PRO A 382 11.12 22.44 -16.48
CA PRO A 382 9.99 22.18 -15.58
C PRO A 382 8.66 22.61 -16.23
N TYR A 383 8.68 23.60 -17.12
CA TYR A 383 7.51 24.08 -17.84
C TYR A 383 6.96 23.08 -18.89
N LYS A 384 7.74 22.05 -19.24
CA LYS A 384 7.32 21.04 -20.23
C LYS A 384 6.42 19.96 -19.64
N ASP A 385 6.48 19.71 -18.32
CA ASP A 385 5.60 18.80 -17.60
C ASP A 385 5.74 18.91 -16.07
N ASP A 386 4.99 19.83 -15.46
CA ASP A 386 4.91 19.98 -13.99
C ASP A 386 4.55 18.66 -13.28
N SER A 387 3.86 17.75 -13.99
CA SER A 387 3.44 16.47 -13.42
C SER A 387 4.61 15.50 -13.23
N THR A 388 5.58 15.45 -14.15
CA THR A 388 6.75 14.57 -14.00
C THR A 388 7.61 15.00 -12.81
N ALA A 389 7.92 16.29 -12.65
CA ALA A 389 8.71 16.77 -11.51
C ALA A 389 7.98 16.50 -10.17
N ALA A 390 6.67 16.75 -10.11
CA ALA A 390 5.87 16.47 -8.92
C ALA A 390 5.78 14.97 -8.61
N ILE A 391 5.67 14.11 -9.63
CA ILE A 391 5.66 12.66 -9.46
C ILE A 391 7.02 12.18 -8.95
N LEU A 392 8.12 12.61 -9.59
CA LEU A 392 9.49 12.23 -9.22
C LEU A 392 9.88 12.70 -7.81
N ALA A 393 9.20 13.70 -7.25
CA ALA A 393 9.38 14.14 -5.86
C ALA A 393 8.48 13.38 -4.85
N SER A 394 7.50 12.61 -5.33
CA SER A 394 6.51 11.95 -4.48
C SER A 394 6.93 10.52 -4.10
N PRO A 395 6.58 10.03 -2.89
CA PRO A 395 6.82 8.64 -2.51
C PRO A 395 6.24 7.65 -3.53
N LEU A 396 6.94 6.54 -3.79
CA LEU A 396 6.53 5.55 -4.79
C LEU A 396 5.08 5.09 -4.61
N GLN A 397 4.64 4.83 -3.37
CA GLN A 397 3.26 4.42 -3.09
C GLN A 397 2.24 5.51 -3.44
N GLN A 398 2.59 6.78 -3.30
CA GLN A 398 1.73 7.89 -3.70
C GLN A 398 1.65 8.04 -5.21
N PHE A 399 2.74 7.79 -5.93
CA PHE A 399 2.72 7.71 -7.39
C PHE A 399 1.80 6.56 -7.84
N ILE A 400 2.00 5.35 -7.29
CA ILE A 400 1.22 4.16 -7.63
C ILE A 400 -0.29 4.38 -7.36
N ASN A 401 -0.64 4.97 -6.22
CA ASN A 401 -2.03 5.20 -5.81
C ASN A 401 -2.63 6.52 -6.35
N GLY A 402 -1.83 7.33 -7.04
CA GLY A 402 -2.19 8.70 -7.41
C GLY A 402 -3.05 8.78 -8.67
N THR A 403 -3.76 9.90 -8.82
CA THR A 403 -4.45 10.29 -10.07
C THR A 403 -3.52 10.94 -11.10
N LEU A 404 -2.23 11.08 -10.79
CA LEU A 404 -1.22 11.67 -11.68
C LEU A 404 -0.77 10.59 -12.68
N LYS A 405 -1.25 10.70 -13.93
CA LYS A 405 -1.23 9.59 -14.89
C LYS A 405 -0.05 9.57 -15.88
N SER A 406 0.90 10.50 -15.83
CA SER A 406 1.94 10.54 -16.87
C SER A 406 3.32 10.92 -16.34
N LEU A 407 4.23 9.96 -16.35
CA LEU A 407 5.67 10.19 -16.29
C LEU A 407 6.20 10.32 -17.72
N LEU A 408 7.03 11.32 -18.01
CA LEU A 408 7.68 11.48 -19.31
C LEU A 408 9.19 11.22 -19.19
N VAL A 409 9.79 10.62 -20.22
CA VAL A 409 11.25 10.52 -20.36
C VAL A 409 11.70 11.06 -21.71
N GLU A 410 12.77 11.85 -21.72
CA GLU A 410 13.42 12.35 -22.94
C GLU A 410 14.57 11.43 -23.35
N TYR A 411 14.71 11.22 -24.65
CA TYR A 411 15.84 10.53 -25.28
C TYR A 411 16.73 11.58 -25.92
N VAL A 412 17.98 11.69 -25.48
CA VAL A 412 18.88 12.80 -25.81
C VAL A 412 20.14 12.27 -26.46
N SER A 413 20.55 12.94 -27.54
CA SER A 413 21.76 12.60 -28.29
C SER A 413 23.04 12.84 -27.45
N LEU A 414 23.92 11.84 -27.40
CA LEU A 414 25.22 11.87 -26.73
C LEU A 414 26.33 12.48 -27.62
N SER A 415 26.11 12.44 -28.93
CA SER A 415 26.98 12.94 -30.00
C SER A 415 26.14 13.58 -31.10
N ASP A 416 26.78 14.17 -32.11
CA ASP A 416 26.06 14.54 -33.33
C ASP A 416 25.62 13.26 -34.04
N ILE A 417 24.33 13.20 -34.40
CA ILE A 417 23.70 12.07 -35.09
C ILE A 417 23.23 12.58 -36.45
N SER A 418 23.59 11.89 -37.52
CA SER A 418 23.14 12.23 -38.88
C SER A 418 21.79 11.57 -39.17
N GLU A 419 21.04 12.14 -40.11
CA GLU A 419 19.83 11.48 -40.62
C GLU A 419 20.18 10.10 -41.20
N GLY A 420 19.42 9.07 -40.82
CA GLY A 420 19.64 7.68 -41.21
C GLY A 420 20.54 6.88 -40.28
N ASP A 421 21.25 7.51 -39.34
CA ASP A 421 22.08 6.80 -38.36
C ASP A 421 21.22 5.96 -37.41
N GLU A 422 21.68 4.76 -37.07
CA GLU A 422 21.06 3.91 -36.05
C GLU A 422 21.18 4.54 -34.66
N LEU A 423 20.14 4.37 -33.84
CA LEU A 423 20.07 4.87 -32.49
C LEU A 423 20.31 3.73 -31.51
N TYR A 424 21.36 3.89 -30.71
CA TYR A 424 21.78 2.95 -29.70
C TYR A 424 21.84 3.62 -28.33
N MET A 425 21.44 2.86 -27.31
CA MET A 425 21.56 3.26 -25.91
C MET A 425 22.35 2.21 -25.14
N ASP A 426 23.15 2.66 -24.18
CA ASP A 426 23.80 1.76 -23.22
C ASP A 426 22.75 1.32 -22.18
N PHE A 427 22.42 0.03 -22.17
CA PHE A 427 21.49 -0.55 -21.19
C PHE A 427 22.24 -0.97 -19.90
N GLY A 428 23.56 -0.78 -19.84
CA GLY A 428 24.39 -1.09 -18.68
C GLY A 428 24.88 -2.54 -18.62
N GLY A 429 25.91 -2.74 -17.79
CA GLY A 429 26.63 -4.03 -17.70
C GLY A 429 25.79 -5.20 -17.17
N ASP A 430 24.74 -4.93 -16.39
CA ASP A 430 23.81 -5.95 -15.89
C ASP A 430 23.06 -6.60 -17.06
N TYR A 431 22.59 -5.78 -18.01
CA TYR A 431 21.93 -6.26 -19.23
C TYR A 431 22.90 -7.02 -20.15
N GLU A 432 24.12 -6.50 -20.35
CA GLU A 432 25.16 -7.18 -21.14
C GLU A 432 25.49 -8.57 -20.57
N SER A 433 25.61 -8.67 -19.24
CA SER A 433 25.91 -9.92 -18.55
C SER A 433 24.77 -10.92 -18.72
N ALA A 434 23.52 -10.47 -18.58
CA ALA A 434 22.34 -11.30 -18.81
C ALA A 434 22.25 -11.77 -20.26
N LEU A 435 22.52 -10.89 -21.22
CA LEU A 435 22.49 -11.19 -22.66
C LEU A 435 23.61 -12.17 -23.04
N ALA A 436 24.83 -11.98 -22.53
CA ALA A 436 25.96 -12.89 -22.74
C ALA A 436 25.68 -14.29 -22.17
N ASN A 437 25.11 -14.36 -20.97
CA ASN A 437 24.69 -15.63 -20.37
C ASN A 437 23.60 -16.32 -21.22
N ASN A 438 22.64 -15.55 -21.76
CA ASN A 438 21.63 -16.09 -22.66
C ASN A 438 22.24 -16.62 -23.97
N LYS A 439 23.17 -15.88 -24.59
CA LYS A 439 23.92 -16.34 -25.77
C LYS A 439 24.67 -17.65 -25.50
N TYR A 440 25.34 -17.76 -24.35
CA TYR A 440 26.02 -18.99 -23.93
C TYR A 440 25.07 -20.18 -23.76
N LYS A 441 23.90 -19.96 -23.14
CA LYS A 441 22.85 -20.99 -23.02
C LYS A 441 22.33 -21.46 -24.38
N ARG A 442 22.19 -20.55 -25.35
CA ARG A 442 21.75 -20.87 -26.71
C ARG A 442 22.76 -21.72 -27.49
N GLN A 443 24.05 -21.37 -27.42
CA GLN A 443 25.11 -22.08 -28.14
C GLN A 443 25.21 -23.57 -27.77
N ASN A 444 24.80 -23.94 -26.56
CA ASN A 444 24.86 -25.31 -26.04
C ASN A 444 23.59 -26.13 -26.28
N ARG A 445 22.64 -25.62 -27.07
CA ARG A 445 21.33 -26.26 -27.25
C ARG A 445 21.28 -27.13 -28.51
N LYS A 446 20.58 -28.28 -28.41
CA LYS A 446 20.12 -29.00 -29.61
C LYS A 446 19.12 -28.13 -30.37
N ALA A 447 19.37 -27.93 -31.66
CA ALA A 447 18.49 -27.15 -32.53
C ALA A 447 17.01 -27.55 -32.31
N PRO A 448 16.10 -26.58 -32.17
CA PRO A 448 14.67 -26.87 -32.12
C PRO A 448 14.25 -27.67 -33.37
N PRO A 449 13.16 -28.44 -33.31
CA PRO A 449 12.63 -29.15 -34.47
C PRO A 449 12.50 -28.18 -35.67
N LYS A 450 12.91 -28.64 -36.86
CA LYS A 450 12.94 -27.82 -38.09
C LYS A 450 11.61 -27.09 -38.27
N VAL A 451 11.68 -25.77 -38.38
CA VAL A 451 10.56 -24.91 -38.75
C VAL A 451 10.05 -25.37 -40.12
N LEU A 452 8.76 -25.68 -40.20
CA LEU A 452 8.11 -26.02 -41.45
C LEU A 452 8.16 -24.82 -42.41
N PRO A 453 8.34 -25.03 -43.73
CA PRO A 453 8.26 -23.94 -44.69
C PRO A 453 6.91 -23.20 -44.55
N PRO A 454 6.85 -21.86 -44.65
CA PRO A 454 5.62 -21.07 -44.47
C PRO A 454 4.43 -21.54 -45.32
N ASN A 455 4.70 -22.28 -46.40
CA ASN A 455 3.72 -22.77 -47.37
C ASN A 455 3.34 -24.26 -47.21
N SER A 456 3.78 -24.97 -46.17
CA SER A 456 3.34 -26.35 -45.93
C SER A 456 1.97 -26.36 -45.27
N ILE A 457 0.94 -26.79 -45.99
CA ILE A 457 -0.36 -27.14 -45.38
C ILE A 457 -0.27 -28.58 -44.93
N VAL A 458 -0.61 -28.83 -43.68
CA VAL A 458 -0.59 -30.16 -43.08
C VAL A 458 -2.01 -30.45 -42.59
N LEU A 459 -2.49 -31.66 -42.85
CA LEU A 459 -3.82 -32.06 -42.38
C LEU A 459 -3.83 -32.09 -40.85
N SER A 460 -4.92 -31.61 -40.24
CA SER A 460 -5.07 -31.63 -38.77
C SER A 460 -5.03 -33.04 -38.17
N SER A 461 -5.21 -34.08 -39.00
CA SER A 461 -5.09 -35.49 -38.63
C SER A 461 -3.65 -35.99 -38.52
N ASP A 462 -2.61 -35.19 -38.80
CA ASP A 462 -1.21 -35.58 -38.63
C ASP A 462 -0.74 -35.40 -37.17
N PRO A 463 -0.61 -36.49 -36.39
CA PRO A 463 -0.29 -36.43 -34.96
C PRO A 463 1.15 -35.95 -34.68
N ALA A 464 2.06 -35.98 -35.67
CA ALA A 464 3.43 -35.52 -35.50
C ALA A 464 3.56 -33.98 -35.48
N MET A 465 2.57 -33.27 -36.04
CA MET A 465 2.60 -31.81 -36.19
C MET A 465 1.68 -31.06 -35.24
N HIS A 466 0.57 -31.71 -34.84
CA HIS A 466 -0.48 -31.14 -34.00
C HIS A 466 -0.02 -30.45 -32.69
N PRO A 467 1.04 -30.87 -31.98
CA PRO A 467 1.39 -30.16 -30.75
C PRO A 467 2.01 -28.77 -31.00
N PHE A 468 2.69 -28.54 -32.12
CA PHE A 468 3.55 -27.35 -32.30
C PHE A 468 2.93 -26.26 -33.18
N TYR A 469 2.07 -26.64 -34.13
CA TYR A 469 1.51 -25.74 -35.12
C TYR A 469 -0.02 -25.86 -35.16
N SER A 470 -0.67 -24.73 -35.44
CA SER A 470 -2.10 -24.62 -35.71
C SER A 470 -2.32 -23.82 -37.00
N HIS A 471 -3.53 -23.87 -37.56
CA HIS A 471 -3.85 -23.08 -38.74
C HIS A 471 -4.74 -21.91 -38.37
N GLU A 472 -4.53 -20.81 -39.07
CA GLU A 472 -5.48 -19.71 -39.10
C GLU A 472 -5.98 -19.52 -40.53
N CYS A 473 -7.29 -19.34 -40.66
CA CYS A 473 -7.97 -19.15 -41.93
C CYS A 473 -8.50 -17.72 -42.03
N ASN A 474 -8.33 -17.10 -43.18
CA ASN A 474 -8.91 -15.81 -43.50
C ASN A 474 -10.34 -16.02 -43.99
N VAL A 475 -11.32 -15.76 -43.11
CA VAL A 475 -12.74 -16.04 -43.33
C VAL A 475 -13.46 -14.79 -43.83
N TYR A 476 -13.16 -14.35 -45.05
CA TYR A 476 -13.85 -13.22 -45.69
C TYR A 476 -15.02 -13.70 -46.59
N PRO A 477 -16.10 -12.90 -46.79
CA PRO A 477 -17.47 -13.43 -46.92
C PRO A 477 -17.90 -13.86 -48.34
N ASN A 478 -17.02 -13.89 -49.34
CA ASN A 478 -17.42 -14.23 -50.72
C ASN A 478 -17.35 -15.73 -51.09
N LEU A 479 -17.13 -16.62 -50.13
CA LEU A 479 -17.25 -18.05 -50.39
C LEU A 479 -18.73 -18.41 -50.47
N LYS A 480 -19.19 -18.80 -51.68
CA LYS A 480 -20.55 -19.29 -51.96
C LYS A 480 -20.94 -20.31 -50.88
N ILE A 481 -21.88 -19.93 -50.04
CA ILE A 481 -22.44 -20.79 -49.00
C ILE A 481 -23.36 -21.78 -49.71
N ASP A 482 -23.19 -23.07 -49.42
CA ASP A 482 -24.11 -24.10 -49.93
C ASP A 482 -25.53 -23.77 -49.40
N PRO A 483 -26.58 -23.70 -50.24
CA PRO A 483 -27.90 -23.17 -49.85
C PRO A 483 -28.69 -23.94 -48.78
N GLY A 484 -28.07 -24.85 -48.01
CA GLY A 484 -28.74 -25.83 -47.16
C GLY A 484 -28.35 -25.89 -45.67
N GLU A 485 -27.45 -25.03 -45.16
CA GLU A 485 -27.08 -25.05 -43.72
C GLU A 485 -27.81 -23.94 -42.92
N GLU A 486 -28.53 -24.35 -41.87
CA GLU A 486 -29.28 -23.47 -40.95
C GLU A 486 -28.35 -22.57 -40.11
N TYR A 487 -28.69 -21.28 -40.09
CA TYR A 487 -27.90 -20.20 -39.48
C TYR A 487 -28.03 -20.17 -37.95
N ARG A 488 -26.90 -20.19 -37.22
CA ARG A 488 -26.82 -19.65 -35.84
C ARG A 488 -25.95 -18.39 -35.82
N SER A 489 -26.59 -17.29 -35.40
CA SER A 489 -26.05 -15.96 -35.03
C SER A 489 -25.03 -15.31 -35.96
N TRP A 490 -25.52 -14.53 -36.92
CA TRP A 490 -24.76 -13.57 -37.72
C TRP A 490 -24.40 -12.26 -36.98
N GLU A 491 -24.87 -12.08 -35.73
CA GLU A 491 -24.74 -10.81 -34.98
C GLU A 491 -23.29 -10.45 -34.61
N ASP A 492 -22.39 -11.43 -34.44
CA ASP A 492 -20.98 -11.16 -34.11
C ASP A 492 -20.19 -10.56 -35.29
N PHE A 493 -20.63 -10.73 -36.55
CA PHE A 493 -19.85 -10.32 -37.73
C PHE A 493 -20.19 -8.90 -38.24
N HIS A 494 -21.37 -8.38 -37.91
CA HIS A 494 -21.84 -7.05 -38.34
C HIS A 494 -21.61 -5.92 -37.33
N SER A 495 -21.12 -6.23 -36.13
CA SER A 495 -20.78 -5.23 -35.11
C SER A 495 -19.56 -4.37 -35.50
N ASN A 496 -18.80 -4.76 -36.53
CA ASN A 496 -17.67 -3.99 -37.05
C ASN A 496 -18.04 -3.24 -38.33
N ARG A 497 -18.25 -1.91 -38.26
CA ARG A 497 -18.52 -1.05 -39.44
C ARG A 497 -17.40 -1.09 -40.49
N MET A 498 -16.19 -1.52 -40.11
CA MET A 498 -15.06 -1.74 -41.02
C MET A 498 -15.23 -2.97 -41.94
N SER A 499 -16.38 -3.62 -41.99
CA SER A 499 -16.67 -4.68 -42.96
C SER A 499 -17.67 -4.26 -44.06
N ASN A 500 -18.25 -3.05 -43.97
CA ASN A 500 -19.17 -2.53 -44.99
C ASN A 500 -18.42 -1.83 -46.14
N ARG A 501 -18.08 -2.61 -47.17
CA ARG A 501 -17.36 -2.18 -48.38
C ARG A 501 -18.05 -1.12 -49.24
N GLN A 502 -19.37 -0.90 -49.10
CA GLN A 502 -20.12 -0.04 -50.04
C GLN A 502 -19.68 1.43 -50.04
N ASN A 503 -18.94 1.87 -49.02
CA ASN A 503 -18.47 3.26 -48.88
C ASN A 503 -16.93 3.40 -48.93
N TRP A 504 -16.19 2.37 -49.32
CA TRP A 504 -14.73 2.43 -49.33
C TRP A 504 -14.19 3.06 -50.61
N PRO A 505 -13.25 4.01 -50.52
CA PRO A 505 -12.46 4.44 -51.67
C PRO A 505 -11.72 3.24 -52.28
N LEU A 506 -11.56 3.20 -53.61
CA LEU A 506 -10.93 2.08 -54.35
C LEU A 506 -9.56 1.64 -53.79
N GLN A 507 -8.81 2.58 -53.22
CA GLN A 507 -7.51 2.36 -52.58
C GLN A 507 -7.61 1.48 -51.31
N TYR A 508 -8.72 1.57 -50.57
CA TYR A 508 -8.98 0.71 -49.41
C TYR A 508 -9.29 -0.74 -49.82
N GLU A 509 -9.95 -0.95 -50.97
CA GLU A 509 -10.16 -2.32 -51.48
C GLU A 509 -8.85 -2.98 -51.92
N GLN A 510 -7.88 -2.23 -52.46
CA GLN A 510 -6.54 -2.74 -52.80
C GLN A 510 -5.74 -3.10 -51.54
N LEU A 511 -5.68 -2.20 -50.55
CA LEU A 511 -5.02 -2.49 -49.27
C LEU A 511 -5.62 -3.70 -48.53
N TYR A 512 -6.94 -3.89 -48.61
CA TYR A 512 -7.62 -5.08 -48.07
C TYR A 512 -7.39 -6.35 -48.89
N GLY A 513 -7.23 -6.22 -50.22
CA GLY A 513 -6.93 -7.31 -51.15
C GLY A 513 -5.56 -7.92 -50.90
N ASP A 514 -4.59 -7.10 -50.51
CA ASP A 514 -3.20 -7.47 -50.26
C ASP A 514 -2.96 -8.02 -48.83
N ASN A 515 -4.00 -8.57 -48.18
CA ASN A 515 -3.94 -9.19 -46.85
C ASN A 515 -3.66 -8.26 -45.64
N HIS A 516 -3.63 -6.93 -45.80
CA HIS A 516 -3.29 -6.02 -44.69
C HIS A 516 -4.37 -5.83 -43.62
N PHE A 517 -5.57 -6.41 -43.76
CA PHE A 517 -6.70 -6.20 -42.82
C PHE A 517 -7.56 -7.44 -42.53
N ALA A 518 -7.07 -8.63 -42.87
CA ALA A 518 -7.84 -9.86 -42.71
C ALA A 518 -8.02 -10.27 -41.24
N SER A 519 -9.27 -10.51 -40.82
CA SER A 519 -9.54 -11.22 -39.58
C SER A 519 -9.24 -12.71 -39.75
N TRP A 520 -8.10 -13.13 -39.21
CA TRP A 520 -7.69 -14.52 -39.15
C TRP A 520 -8.42 -15.23 -38.01
N TYR A 521 -9.00 -16.41 -38.28
CA TYR A 521 -9.69 -17.25 -37.29
C TYR A 521 -8.97 -18.58 -37.15
N PRO A 522 -8.90 -19.15 -35.94
CA PRO A 522 -8.38 -20.50 -35.77
C PRO A 522 -9.17 -21.48 -36.62
N CYS A 523 -8.48 -22.37 -37.35
CA CYS A 523 -9.12 -23.37 -38.16
C CYS A 523 -8.33 -24.67 -38.21
N ASP A 524 -9.01 -25.75 -38.62
CA ASP A 524 -8.39 -27.02 -38.97
C ASP A 524 -8.54 -27.27 -40.47
N VAL A 525 -7.44 -27.67 -41.11
CA VAL A 525 -7.49 -28.18 -42.48
C VAL A 525 -7.88 -29.65 -42.44
N VAL A 526 -9.13 -29.93 -42.80
CA VAL A 526 -9.70 -31.28 -42.74
C VAL A 526 -9.50 -32.07 -44.03
N ASN A 527 -9.32 -31.38 -45.16
CA ASN A 527 -9.04 -32.02 -46.45
C ASN A 527 -8.19 -31.10 -47.33
N THR A 528 -7.31 -31.66 -48.16
CA THR A 528 -6.50 -30.90 -49.12
C THR A 528 -6.69 -31.48 -50.51
N ASN A 529 -7.00 -30.62 -51.48
CA ASN A 529 -7.03 -30.98 -52.90
C ASN A 529 -5.77 -30.42 -53.56
N THR A 530 -4.76 -31.29 -53.67
CA THR A 530 -3.44 -30.92 -54.21
C THR A 530 -3.49 -30.56 -55.70
N ALA A 531 -4.50 -31.01 -56.45
CA ALA A 531 -4.59 -30.75 -57.89
C ALA A 531 -4.95 -29.30 -58.23
N ASN A 532 -5.62 -28.57 -57.33
CA ASN A 532 -6.07 -27.19 -57.56
C ASN A 532 -5.67 -26.19 -56.45
N GLY A 533 -4.94 -26.64 -55.43
CA GLY A 533 -4.49 -25.76 -54.33
C GLY A 533 -5.61 -25.30 -53.40
N LEU A 534 -6.72 -26.05 -53.33
CA LEU A 534 -7.86 -25.75 -52.48
C LEU A 534 -7.93 -26.72 -51.29
N CYS A 535 -8.53 -26.28 -50.17
CA CYS A 535 -8.60 -27.03 -48.92
C CYS A 535 -9.98 -26.92 -48.29
N ASP A 536 -10.46 -27.99 -47.66
CA ASP A 536 -11.65 -27.91 -46.81
C ASP A 536 -11.19 -27.59 -45.38
N VAL A 537 -11.80 -26.58 -44.77
CA VAL A 537 -11.39 -26.08 -43.45
C VAL A 537 -12.59 -25.98 -42.49
N VAL A 538 -12.33 -26.24 -41.21
CA VAL A 538 -13.29 -26.04 -40.11
C VAL A 538 -12.80 -24.84 -39.31
N VAL A 539 -13.60 -23.79 -39.24
CA VAL A 539 -13.30 -22.53 -38.57
C VAL A 539 -13.93 -22.53 -37.18
N TYR A 540 -13.15 -22.13 -36.18
CA TYR A 540 -13.56 -22.05 -34.77
C TYR A 540 -13.74 -20.61 -34.29
N SER A 541 -14.44 -20.44 -33.17
CA SER A 541 -14.58 -19.15 -32.49
C SER A 541 -13.28 -18.66 -31.86
N LYS A 542 -13.12 -17.32 -31.81
CA LYS A 542 -12.00 -16.62 -31.16
C LYS A 542 -12.09 -16.63 -29.62
N GLY A 543 -13.08 -17.31 -29.03
CA GLY A 543 -13.19 -17.42 -27.58
C GLY A 543 -12.57 -18.73 -27.09
N TYR A 544 -11.61 -18.66 -26.17
CA TYR A 544 -11.22 -19.85 -25.41
C TYR A 544 -12.35 -20.23 -24.44
N PRO A 545 -12.83 -21.49 -24.46
CA PRO A 545 -13.85 -21.92 -23.51
C PRO A 545 -13.32 -21.76 -22.07
N LYS A 546 -14.12 -21.14 -21.19
CA LYS A 546 -13.77 -20.87 -19.77
C LYS A 546 -13.63 -22.14 -18.90
N ARG A 547 -13.61 -23.33 -19.50
CA ARG A 547 -13.51 -24.64 -18.82
C ARG A 547 -12.46 -25.48 -19.52
N ALA A 548 -11.80 -26.36 -18.76
CA ALA A 548 -10.70 -27.24 -19.20
C ALA A 548 -11.05 -28.27 -20.30
N GLN A 549 -12.19 -28.13 -21.00
CA GLN A 549 -12.55 -28.92 -22.17
C GLN A 549 -12.38 -28.06 -23.42
N TRP A 550 -11.50 -28.51 -24.30
CA TRP A 550 -11.01 -27.83 -25.51
C TRP A 550 -12.03 -27.68 -26.65
N ASP A 551 -13.33 -27.78 -26.36
CA ASP A 551 -14.38 -27.68 -27.39
C ASP A 551 -14.59 -26.22 -27.78
N ARG A 552 -13.77 -25.73 -28.73
CA ARG A 552 -14.04 -24.48 -29.42
C ARG A 552 -15.30 -24.65 -30.26
N THR A 553 -16.21 -23.69 -30.19
CA THR A 553 -17.42 -23.69 -31.03
C THR A 553 -17.03 -23.57 -32.49
N ILE A 554 -17.44 -24.54 -33.31
CA ILE A 554 -17.31 -24.45 -34.77
C ILE A 554 -18.23 -23.33 -35.24
N ILE A 555 -17.65 -22.28 -35.83
CA ILE A 555 -18.43 -21.20 -36.43
C ILE A 555 -18.79 -21.55 -37.88
N ARG A 556 -17.87 -22.18 -38.62
CA ARG A 556 -18.07 -22.42 -40.06
C ARG A 556 -17.32 -23.63 -40.58
N ARG A 557 -17.86 -24.30 -41.60
CA ARG A 557 -17.14 -25.26 -42.44
C ARG A 557 -17.05 -24.67 -43.85
N LEU A 558 -15.85 -24.54 -44.39
CA LEU A 558 -15.62 -23.98 -45.72
C LEU A 558 -15.05 -25.08 -46.61
N LYS A 559 -15.67 -25.31 -47.76
CA LYS A 559 -15.10 -26.15 -48.81
C LYS A 559 -14.32 -25.30 -49.80
N ASN A 560 -13.31 -25.89 -50.42
CA ASN A 560 -12.55 -25.25 -51.49
C ASN A 560 -11.89 -23.91 -51.10
N CYS A 561 -11.44 -23.77 -49.84
CA CYS A 561 -10.69 -22.61 -49.36
C CYS A 561 -9.32 -22.54 -50.05
N PRO A 562 -8.98 -21.44 -50.75
CA PRO A 562 -7.66 -21.29 -51.37
C PRO A 562 -6.51 -21.38 -50.35
N LYS A 563 -5.41 -22.04 -50.75
CA LYS A 563 -4.23 -22.24 -49.89
C LYS A 563 -3.63 -20.93 -49.35
N ASP A 564 -3.64 -19.86 -50.13
CA ASP A 564 -3.18 -18.52 -49.72
C ASP A 564 -4.08 -17.82 -48.68
N ARG A 565 -5.25 -18.41 -48.38
CA ARG A 565 -6.16 -18.00 -47.29
C ARG A 565 -5.94 -18.76 -45.99
N ILE A 566 -4.96 -19.67 -45.95
CA ILE A 566 -4.62 -20.47 -44.78
C ILE A 566 -3.17 -20.17 -44.44
N ARG A 567 -2.90 -19.75 -43.21
CA ARG A 567 -1.54 -19.57 -42.71
C ARG A 567 -1.26 -20.52 -41.55
N VAL A 568 -0.05 -21.04 -41.50
CA VAL A 568 0.43 -21.82 -40.35
C VAL A 568 0.87 -20.84 -39.28
N VAL A 569 0.41 -21.05 -38.06
CA VAL A 569 0.86 -20.32 -36.87
C VAL A 569 1.33 -21.31 -35.81
N HIS A 570 2.19 -20.87 -34.90
CA HIS A 570 2.50 -21.68 -33.72
C HIS A 570 1.23 -21.97 -32.93
N SER A 571 1.14 -23.18 -32.38
CA SER A 571 0.18 -23.46 -31.33
C SER A 571 0.46 -22.57 -30.11
N PRO A 572 -0.55 -22.27 -29.28
CA PRO A 572 -0.37 -21.48 -28.07
C PRO A 572 0.80 -22.00 -27.21
N TYR A 573 1.69 -21.11 -26.79
CA TYR A 573 2.91 -21.38 -26.02
C TYR A 573 4.02 -22.15 -26.75
N PHE A 574 3.95 -22.30 -28.07
CA PHE A 574 4.96 -23.03 -28.85
C PHE A 574 5.84 -22.16 -29.75
N SER A 575 5.60 -20.85 -29.79
CA SER A 575 6.52 -19.93 -30.46
C SER A 575 7.81 -19.76 -29.65
N HIS A 576 8.88 -19.28 -30.29
CA HIS A 576 10.15 -19.03 -29.61
C HIS A 576 10.05 -18.03 -28.45
N ILE A 577 9.07 -17.12 -28.44
CA ILE A 577 8.91 -16.24 -27.28
C ILE A 577 8.55 -17.03 -26.01
N HIS A 578 7.99 -18.23 -26.09
CA HIS A 578 7.66 -19.06 -24.91
C HIS A 578 8.75 -20.08 -24.57
N ASP A 579 9.89 -20.03 -25.26
CA ASP A 579 11.02 -20.89 -24.98
C ASP A 579 11.57 -20.64 -23.57
N SER A 580 11.99 -21.70 -22.88
CA SER A 580 12.53 -21.54 -21.53
C SER A 580 13.84 -20.79 -21.44
N ASN A 581 14.54 -20.70 -22.55
CA ASN A 581 15.75 -19.90 -22.68
C ASN A 581 15.52 -18.60 -23.45
N ALA A 582 14.26 -18.19 -23.66
CA ALA A 582 13.95 -16.89 -24.21
C ALA A 582 14.56 -15.80 -23.30
N PHE A 583 15.16 -14.77 -23.90
CA PHE A 583 15.82 -13.72 -23.13
C PHE A 583 14.75 -12.87 -22.44
N ARG A 584 14.85 -12.71 -21.12
CA ARG A 584 13.96 -11.89 -20.29
C ARG A 584 14.78 -11.07 -19.33
N HIS A 585 14.81 -9.77 -19.56
CA HIS A 585 15.49 -8.83 -18.70
C HIS A 585 14.89 -7.44 -18.93
N HIS A 586 14.56 -6.74 -17.85
CA HIS A 586 14.17 -5.33 -17.98
C HIS A 586 15.37 -4.51 -18.44
N ILE A 587 15.13 -3.40 -19.11
CA ILE A 587 16.19 -2.44 -19.40
C ILE A 587 16.54 -1.76 -18.06
N PRO A 588 17.78 -1.88 -17.53
CA PRO A 588 18.14 -1.22 -16.29
C PRO A 588 17.90 0.29 -16.39
N PHE A 589 17.12 0.85 -15.47
CA PHE A 589 16.95 2.28 -15.32
C PHE A 589 18.21 2.84 -14.64
N PRO A 590 18.89 3.86 -15.19
CA PRO A 590 20.13 4.37 -14.63
C PRO A 590 20.00 4.82 -13.17
N ASP A 591 20.94 4.39 -12.32
CA ASP A 591 21.02 4.71 -10.90
C ASP A 591 21.21 6.22 -10.61
N ASP A 592 21.56 7.05 -11.57
CA ASP A 592 21.63 8.50 -11.39
C ASP A 592 20.29 9.19 -11.69
N LEU A 593 19.43 8.55 -12.48
CA LEU A 593 18.13 9.08 -12.86
C LEU A 593 16.98 8.51 -12.02
N PHE A 594 17.03 7.24 -11.60
CA PHE A 594 15.92 6.64 -10.86
C PHE A 594 15.75 7.30 -9.48
N PRO A 595 14.57 7.82 -9.10
CA PRO A 595 14.39 8.51 -7.83
C PRO A 595 14.87 7.64 -6.67
N LEU A 596 15.75 8.20 -5.85
CA LEU A 596 16.35 7.47 -4.74
C LEU A 596 15.26 6.94 -3.81
N HIS A 597 14.28 7.77 -3.44
CA HIS A 597 13.17 7.37 -2.58
C HIS A 597 12.16 6.39 -3.19
N TRP A 598 12.35 5.94 -4.42
CA TRP A 598 11.59 4.82 -5.00
C TRP A 598 12.31 3.48 -4.84
N ARG A 599 13.55 3.48 -4.36
CA ARG A 599 14.32 2.25 -4.18
C ARG A 599 14.06 1.63 -2.81
N ALA A 600 14.00 0.32 -2.76
CA ALA A 600 13.92 -0.51 -1.57
C ALA A 600 15.20 -0.40 -0.72
N ASP A 601 16.36 -0.14 -1.32
CA ASP A 601 17.60 0.15 -0.60
C ASP A 601 17.71 1.61 -0.15
N TYR A 602 16.77 2.47 -0.54
CA TYR A 602 16.69 3.82 -0.02
C TYR A 602 16.18 3.82 1.40
N LYS A 603 17.16 3.80 2.29
CA LYS A 603 17.01 4.21 3.68
C LYS A 603 17.01 5.74 3.68
N CYS A 604 15.96 6.37 4.22
CA CYS A 604 15.75 7.83 4.20
C CYS A 604 17.03 8.63 4.47
N SER A 605 17.22 9.73 3.70
CA SER A 605 18.15 10.90 3.72
C SER A 605 19.48 10.88 4.51
N SER A 606 19.65 10.05 5.53
CA SER A 606 20.86 9.80 6.30
C SER A 606 22.10 9.42 5.48
N TYR A 607 21.95 8.99 4.22
CA TYR A 607 23.06 8.64 3.33
C TYR A 607 23.43 9.71 2.29
N TRP A 608 22.59 10.73 2.09
CA TRP A 608 22.91 11.85 1.20
C TRP A 608 23.28 13.05 2.07
N ASN A 609 24.59 13.30 2.14
CA ASN A 609 25.26 14.39 2.85
C ASN A 609 24.77 15.81 2.44
N ILE A 610 23.49 16.13 2.67
CA ILE A 610 22.98 17.49 2.67
C ILE A 610 23.02 17.95 4.12
N GLY A 611 24.18 18.47 4.51
CA GLY A 611 24.49 18.91 5.87
C GLY A 611 25.50 17.99 6.53
N VAL A 612 26.74 18.04 6.04
CA VAL A 612 27.92 17.53 6.75
C VAL A 612 28.01 18.26 8.11
N ILE A 613 27.40 17.68 9.15
CA ILE A 613 28.10 17.56 10.42
C ILE A 613 29.19 16.54 10.10
N ALA A 614 30.45 16.98 10.17
CA ALA A 614 31.60 16.18 9.80
C ALA A 614 31.45 14.71 10.23
N GLU A 615 31.57 13.80 9.26
CA GLU A 615 31.84 12.39 9.53
C GLU A 615 33.10 12.30 10.40
N SER A 616 32.91 12.35 11.71
CA SER A 616 33.81 11.63 12.59
C SER A 616 33.39 10.18 12.43
N SER A 617 34.27 9.38 11.84
CA SER A 617 34.19 7.92 11.73
C SER A 617 34.24 7.22 13.09
N LYS A 618 33.71 7.84 14.14
CA LYS A 618 33.47 7.20 15.43
C LYS A 618 32.11 6.53 15.32
N THR A 619 32.08 5.23 15.58
CA THR A 619 30.86 4.51 15.95
C THR A 619 30.07 5.40 16.92
N PHE A 620 28.87 5.82 16.52
CA PHE A 620 28.00 6.59 17.41
C PHE A 620 27.64 5.68 18.58
N ASP A 621 28.32 5.88 19.70
CA ASP A 621 28.05 5.17 20.94
C ASP A 621 26.98 5.95 21.69
N TYR A 622 25.74 5.48 21.56
CA TYR A 622 24.58 6.09 22.18
C TYR A 622 24.72 6.12 23.71
N GLU A 623 25.21 5.05 24.33
CA GLU A 623 25.40 4.99 25.78
C GLU A 623 26.52 5.92 26.24
N GLN A 624 27.61 6.04 25.48
CA GLN A 624 28.63 7.04 25.76
C GLN A 624 28.04 8.46 25.69
N SER A 625 27.24 8.77 24.66
CA SER A 625 26.61 10.07 24.49
C SER A 625 25.68 10.42 25.66
N LEU A 626 24.91 9.45 26.16
CA LEU A 626 24.08 9.62 27.36
C LEU A 626 24.93 9.85 28.62
N ARG A 627 26.11 9.22 28.74
CA ARG A 627 27.01 9.42 29.89
C ARG A 627 27.69 10.80 29.89
N GLU A 628 27.91 11.39 28.71
CA GLU A 628 28.57 12.69 28.55
C GLU A 628 27.67 13.89 28.87
N VAL A 629 26.34 13.72 28.79
CA VAL A 629 25.37 14.76 29.14
C VAL A 629 24.82 14.60 30.57
N SER A 630 24.34 15.71 31.15
CA SER A 630 23.69 15.69 32.47
C SER A 630 22.39 14.89 32.47
N CYS A 631 21.70 14.85 31.32
CA CYS A 631 20.55 14.01 31.07
C CYS A 631 20.26 13.97 29.57
N GLY A 632 20.16 12.78 28.98
CA GLY A 632 19.90 12.56 27.56
C GLY A 632 18.42 12.50 27.19
N LEU A 633 17.56 12.06 28.11
CA LEU A 633 16.13 11.89 27.88
C LEU A 633 15.30 12.57 28.97
N TYR A 634 14.30 13.33 28.55
CA TYR A 634 13.43 14.12 29.42
C TYR A 634 11.97 13.82 29.19
N ILE A 635 11.17 13.77 30.26
CA ILE A 635 9.72 13.97 30.16
C ILE A 635 9.42 15.45 30.44
N ALA A 636 8.71 16.10 29.53
CA ALA A 636 8.27 17.49 29.67
C ALA A 636 6.90 17.69 29.02
N LYS A 637 6.29 18.87 29.14
CA LYS A 637 5.00 19.14 28.49
C LYS A 637 5.12 18.96 26.97
N SER A 638 4.23 18.16 26.38
CA SER A 638 4.24 17.83 24.95
C SER A 638 3.99 19.06 24.06
N ASN A 639 4.51 19.01 22.84
CA ASN A 639 4.19 19.94 21.76
C ASN A 639 2.77 19.72 21.22
N ILE A 640 2.19 18.53 21.43
CA ILE A 640 0.82 18.25 21.01
C ILE A 640 -0.16 18.83 22.05
N PRO A 641 -1.08 19.72 21.64
CA PRO A 641 -2.08 20.26 22.55
C PRO A 641 -2.90 19.15 23.22
N ASN A 642 -3.12 19.29 24.53
CA ASN A 642 -3.89 18.35 25.36
C ASN A 642 -3.32 16.92 25.49
N ALA A 643 -2.12 16.64 24.95
CA ALA A 643 -1.48 15.33 25.08
C ALA A 643 -0.79 15.11 26.45
N GLY A 644 -0.70 16.16 27.27
CA GLY A 644 -0.07 16.08 28.59
C GLY A 644 1.44 16.16 28.47
N PHE A 645 2.13 15.10 28.87
CA PHE A 645 3.59 15.01 28.81
C PHE A 645 4.04 14.29 27.54
N GLY A 646 5.20 14.68 27.02
CA GLY A 646 5.90 14.06 25.91
C GLY A 646 7.35 13.76 26.29
N LEU A 647 7.98 12.92 25.49
CA LEU A 647 9.36 12.50 25.67
C LEU A 647 10.27 13.28 24.74
N TYR A 648 11.38 13.81 25.25
CA TYR A 648 12.34 14.62 24.51
C TYR A 648 13.74 14.02 24.63
N THR A 649 14.53 14.18 23.58
CA THR A 649 15.99 13.92 23.63
C THR A 649 16.75 15.23 23.79
N SER A 650 17.87 15.23 24.51
CA SER A 650 18.81 16.37 24.59
C SER A 650 20.11 16.11 23.81
N ILE A 651 20.24 14.93 23.22
CA ILE A 651 21.34 14.55 22.34
C ILE A 651 20.80 14.28 20.94
N ASP A 652 21.63 14.51 19.94
CA ASP A 652 21.32 14.10 18.57
C ASP A 652 21.35 12.58 18.47
N ILE A 653 20.30 12.02 17.90
CA ILE A 653 20.15 10.59 17.65
C ILE A 653 20.20 10.40 16.13
N PRO A 654 21.23 9.72 15.58
CA PRO A 654 21.29 9.48 14.15
C PRO A 654 20.19 8.52 13.68
N ALA A 655 19.90 8.56 12.38
CA ALA A 655 19.14 7.50 11.72
C ALA A 655 20.05 6.29 11.51
N ALA A 656 19.89 5.28 12.35
CA ALA A 656 20.69 4.05 12.25
C ALA A 656 20.04 2.87 12.99
N ASP A 657 18.70 2.82 13.08
CA ASP A 657 18.00 1.79 13.87
C ASP A 657 18.52 1.73 15.32
N ILE A 658 18.90 2.88 15.88
CA ILE A 658 19.46 2.96 17.23
C ILE A 658 18.35 2.67 18.22
N VAL A 659 18.62 1.68 19.05
CA VAL A 659 17.74 1.26 20.14
C VAL A 659 17.82 2.31 21.25
N ILE A 660 16.69 2.99 21.48
CA ILE A 660 16.51 4.04 22.46
C ILE A 660 15.71 3.48 23.63
N GLY A 661 16.27 3.71 24.81
CA GLY A 661 15.68 3.31 26.08
C GLY A 661 16.17 1.95 26.56
N SER A 662 15.69 1.63 27.75
CA SER A 662 16.08 0.45 28.49
C SER A 662 15.29 -0.78 28.03
N SER A 663 15.92 -1.95 28.11
CA SER A 663 15.24 -3.22 27.85
C SER A 663 14.35 -3.59 29.03
N LEU A 664 13.07 -3.19 29.01
CA LEU A 664 12.11 -3.52 30.06
C LEU A 664 10.95 -4.37 29.55
N PRO A 665 10.48 -5.32 30.38
CA PRO A 665 9.36 -6.15 30.03
C PRO A 665 8.07 -5.34 30.14
N ALA A 666 7.18 -5.53 29.17
CA ALA A 666 5.90 -4.84 29.16
C ALA A 666 4.93 -5.50 30.15
N ILE A 667 4.14 -4.71 30.89
CA ILE A 667 3.27 -5.21 31.96
C ILE A 667 1.91 -5.59 31.37
N VAL A 668 1.55 -6.86 31.45
CA VAL A 668 0.27 -7.35 30.93
C VAL A 668 -0.89 -6.98 31.85
N VAL A 669 -2.00 -6.59 31.23
CA VAL A 669 -3.30 -6.37 31.83
C VAL A 669 -4.29 -7.33 31.19
N HIS A 670 -5.02 -8.09 32.01
CA HIS A 670 -6.09 -8.97 31.53
C HIS A 670 -7.43 -8.39 31.99
N GLU A 671 -8.28 -8.04 31.03
CA GLU A 671 -9.63 -7.52 31.29
C GLU A 671 -10.69 -8.43 30.70
N PRO A 672 -11.65 -8.97 31.48
CA PRO A 672 -12.77 -9.72 30.94
C PRO A 672 -13.71 -8.82 30.10
N LEU A 673 -13.90 -9.17 28.81
CA LEU A 673 -14.81 -8.52 27.88
C LEU A 673 -16.24 -8.49 28.45
N GLY A 674 -16.85 -7.31 28.49
CA GLY A 674 -18.26 -7.13 28.84
C GLY A 674 -18.57 -6.93 30.34
N ARG A 675 -17.61 -7.06 31.26
CA ARG A 675 -17.83 -6.70 32.69
C ARG A 675 -17.43 -5.27 33.04
N PHE A 676 -16.48 -4.72 32.30
CA PHE A 676 -16.07 -3.34 32.41
C PHE A 676 -16.31 -2.71 31.04
N SER A 677 -17.55 -2.35 30.74
CA SER A 677 -17.80 -1.27 29.80
C SER A 677 -17.10 -0.05 30.39
N TRP A 678 -15.81 0.14 30.05
CA TRP A 678 -14.83 1.05 30.68
C TRP A 678 -15.41 1.77 31.87
N ASN A 679 -15.16 1.29 33.08
CA ASN A 679 -15.48 2.06 34.28
C ASN A 679 -14.89 3.45 34.00
N GLU A 680 -15.72 4.46 33.71
CA GLU A 680 -15.30 5.62 32.90
C GLU A 680 -14.10 6.39 33.52
N ARG A 681 -13.80 6.04 34.78
CA ARG A 681 -12.87 6.62 35.73
C ARG A 681 -11.51 5.93 35.87
N TRP A 682 -11.22 4.76 35.28
CA TRP A 682 -9.83 4.25 35.34
C TRP A 682 -8.96 4.98 34.31
N VAL A 683 -8.00 5.76 34.81
CA VAL A 683 -7.08 6.58 34.00
C VAL A 683 -6.18 5.73 33.11
N GLY A 684 -5.88 4.49 33.51
CA GLY A 684 -4.97 3.61 32.79
C GLY A 684 -5.40 3.24 31.38
N LYS A 685 -6.70 3.35 31.05
CA LYS A 685 -7.24 3.07 29.70
C LYS A 685 -6.59 3.88 28.57
N ASP A 686 -6.01 5.03 28.92
CA ASP A 686 -5.35 5.93 27.97
C ASP A 686 -3.85 5.63 27.80
N TYR A 687 -3.32 4.68 28.56
CA TYR A 687 -1.89 4.35 28.63
C TYR A 687 -1.60 2.87 28.33
N VAL A 688 -2.64 2.12 27.95
CA VAL A 688 -2.58 0.71 27.61
C VAL A 688 -2.60 0.53 26.10
N TRP A 689 -1.78 -0.40 25.63
CA TRP A 689 -1.71 -0.79 24.23
C TRP A 689 -2.46 -2.10 24.01
N ASN A 690 -2.92 -2.33 22.78
CA ASN A 690 -3.46 -3.63 22.39
C ASN A 690 -2.32 -4.68 22.47
N GLY A 691 -2.57 -5.80 23.16
CA GLY A 691 -1.62 -6.90 23.30
C GLY A 691 -1.13 -7.49 21.98
N GLU A 692 -1.90 -7.36 20.91
CA GLU A 692 -1.48 -7.71 19.54
C GLU A 692 -0.20 -6.97 19.11
N THR A 693 -0.04 -5.70 19.51
CA THR A 693 1.16 -4.89 19.22
C THR A 693 2.45 -5.50 19.79
N PHE A 694 2.32 -6.32 20.84
CA PHE A 694 3.42 -6.97 21.55
C PHE A 694 3.43 -8.48 21.33
N GLU A 695 2.77 -8.97 20.26
CA GLU A 695 2.60 -10.40 19.96
C GLU A 695 1.98 -11.21 21.12
N PHE A 696 1.19 -10.57 22.00
CA PHE A 696 0.68 -11.16 23.24
C PHE A 696 -0.84 -11.32 23.30
N SER A 697 -1.54 -11.05 22.19
CA SER A 697 -3.00 -11.29 22.08
C SER A 697 -3.41 -12.73 22.42
N HIS A 698 -2.47 -13.68 22.34
CA HIS A 698 -2.67 -15.11 22.60
C HIS A 698 -2.78 -15.50 24.08
N ASP A 699 -2.36 -14.64 25.01
CA ASP A 699 -2.27 -15.01 26.43
C ASP A 699 -3.62 -14.89 27.17
N GLY A 700 -4.68 -14.41 26.52
CA GLY A 700 -6.04 -14.33 27.05
C GLY A 700 -7.02 -15.26 26.33
N TYR A 701 -8.10 -15.65 27.00
CA TYR A 701 -9.24 -16.29 26.32
C TYR A 701 -9.96 -15.27 25.41
N PRO A 702 -10.82 -15.72 24.47
CA PRO A 702 -11.60 -14.83 23.61
C PRO A 702 -12.44 -13.81 24.37
N ASP A 703 -12.81 -14.11 25.61
CA ASP A 703 -13.54 -13.22 26.51
C ASP A 703 -12.62 -12.27 27.29
N PHE A 704 -11.35 -12.09 26.91
CA PHE A 704 -10.41 -11.16 27.54
C PHE A 704 -9.82 -10.19 26.53
N ALA A 705 -9.81 -8.91 26.86
CA ALA A 705 -8.87 -7.96 26.28
C ALA A 705 -7.51 -8.14 26.97
N VAL A 706 -6.51 -8.53 26.20
CA VAL A 706 -5.11 -8.49 26.64
C VAL A 706 -4.56 -7.12 26.28
N MET A 707 -4.18 -6.37 27.29
CA MET A 707 -3.58 -5.05 27.13
C MET A 707 -2.20 -5.01 27.74
N VAL A 708 -1.42 -4.02 27.34
CA VAL A 708 -0.04 -3.89 27.78
C VAL A 708 0.22 -2.47 28.24
N VAL A 709 0.61 -2.31 29.50
CA VAL A 709 1.27 -1.08 29.96
C VAL A 709 2.75 -1.24 29.63
N ASN A 710 3.20 -0.52 28.61
CA ASN A 710 4.62 -0.48 28.31
C ASN A 710 5.31 0.35 29.40
N GLY A 711 6.05 -0.33 30.29
CA GLY A 711 6.75 0.29 31.42
C GLY A 711 7.95 1.17 31.03
N LEU A 712 8.17 1.41 29.74
CA LEU A 712 9.10 2.42 29.23
C LEU A 712 8.36 3.70 28.84
N PHE A 713 9.13 4.56 28.18
CA PHE A 713 8.72 5.64 27.30
C PHE A 713 7.46 5.40 26.45
N GLY A 714 7.06 4.16 26.15
CA GLY A 714 5.96 3.87 25.23
C GLY A 714 4.60 4.41 25.65
N ALA A 715 4.30 4.47 26.95
CA ALA A 715 3.07 5.09 27.44
C ALA A 715 3.15 6.63 27.48
N LEU A 716 4.33 7.22 27.27
CA LEU A 716 4.62 8.65 27.36
C LEU A 716 5.00 9.28 26.02
N ALA A 717 5.40 8.48 25.05
CA ALA A 717 5.65 8.91 23.69
C ALA A 717 4.29 9.19 23.02
N ASN A 718 4.13 10.42 22.54
CA ASN A 718 2.89 10.83 21.87
C ASN A 718 2.91 10.42 20.40
N PHE A 719 1.76 10.55 19.73
CA PHE A 719 1.65 10.32 18.30
C PHE A 719 1.37 11.61 17.56
N HIS A 720 2.34 12.01 16.73
CA HIS A 720 2.17 13.06 15.75
C HIS A 720 2.07 12.44 14.35
N THR A 721 0.92 12.61 13.69
CA THR A 721 0.60 11.90 12.43
C THR A 721 1.58 12.18 11.29
N GLY A 722 2.23 13.34 11.28
CA GLY A 722 3.24 13.71 10.28
C GLY A 722 4.70 13.69 10.77
N LEU A 723 4.99 13.31 12.02
CA LEU A 723 6.35 13.37 12.58
C LEU A 723 6.76 12.10 13.35
N VAL A 724 6.20 10.94 13.00
CA VAL A 724 6.62 9.67 13.59
C VAL A 724 8.11 9.48 13.34
N ASN A 725 8.90 9.52 14.42
CA ASN A 725 10.36 9.41 14.35
C ASN A 725 10.88 8.20 15.14
N MET A 726 9.99 7.49 15.84
CA MET A 726 10.26 6.25 16.56
C MET A 726 9.32 5.13 16.10
N VAL A 727 9.87 3.92 16.00
CA VAL A 727 9.09 2.69 15.85
C VAL A 727 9.30 1.80 17.06
N LEU A 728 8.22 1.22 17.55
CA LEU A 728 8.28 0.21 18.60
C LEU A 728 8.91 -1.05 18.02
N GLN A 729 9.93 -1.57 18.70
CA GLN A 729 10.48 -2.89 18.45
C GLN A 729 10.22 -3.75 19.68
N GLY A 730 9.35 -4.76 19.54
CA GLY A 730 9.20 -5.83 20.51
C GLY A 730 10.18 -6.96 20.19
N GLU A 731 10.90 -7.45 21.20
CA GLU A 731 11.54 -8.77 21.11
C GLU A 731 10.55 -9.88 21.50
N ARG A 732 10.87 -11.15 21.22
CA ARG A 732 10.02 -12.27 21.67
C ARG A 732 10.08 -12.43 23.20
N MET A 733 9.12 -13.17 23.77
CA MET A 733 9.15 -13.59 25.17
C MET A 733 10.54 -14.11 25.56
N HIS A 734 11.14 -13.54 26.61
CA HIS A 734 12.47 -13.93 27.09
C HIS A 734 12.44 -14.33 28.58
N PRO A 735 11.61 -15.33 28.97
CA PRO A 735 11.51 -15.80 30.34
C PRO A 735 12.88 -16.22 30.88
N THR A 736 13.35 -15.49 31.90
CA THR A 736 14.67 -15.71 32.52
C THR A 736 14.60 -16.73 33.65
N LEU A 737 13.42 -16.98 34.21
CA LEU A 737 13.22 -17.91 35.33
C LEU A 737 12.44 -19.14 34.91
N ASP A 738 12.71 -20.24 35.60
CA ASP A 738 12.07 -21.51 35.37
C ASP A 738 11.16 -21.84 36.54
N ARG A 739 9.84 -21.82 36.35
CA ARG A 739 8.87 -22.16 37.41
C ARG A 739 9.08 -23.55 38.04
N ARG A 740 9.91 -24.41 37.46
CA ARG A 740 10.27 -25.70 38.06
C ARG A 740 11.18 -25.55 39.29
N PHE A 741 12.00 -24.51 39.30
CA PHE A 741 13.09 -24.32 40.28
C PHE A 741 13.06 -22.95 40.95
N ASP A 742 12.48 -21.95 40.29
CA ASP A 742 12.56 -20.55 40.69
C ASP A 742 11.23 -20.04 41.26
N PRO A 743 11.14 -19.77 42.58
CA PRO A 743 9.95 -19.15 43.19
C PRO A 743 9.63 -17.76 42.64
N GLY A 744 10.59 -17.09 41.99
CA GLY A 744 10.35 -15.81 41.30
C GLY A 744 9.64 -15.92 39.95
N ALA A 745 9.47 -17.12 39.39
CA ALA A 745 8.79 -17.27 38.10
C ALA A 745 7.34 -16.74 38.18
N GLY A 746 6.96 -15.89 37.22
CA GLY A 746 5.67 -15.21 37.20
C GLY A 746 5.50 -14.05 38.19
N ALA A 747 6.53 -13.69 38.96
CA ALA A 747 6.52 -12.52 39.84
C ALA A 747 6.81 -11.20 39.08
N PHE A 748 7.38 -11.27 37.89
CA PHE A 748 7.56 -10.15 36.98
C PHE A 748 7.17 -10.61 35.57
N SER A 749 7.09 -9.66 34.64
CA SER A 749 6.69 -9.95 33.27
C SER A 749 7.81 -10.65 32.49
N ASP A 750 7.50 -11.80 31.90
CA ASP A 750 8.38 -12.54 30.98
C ASP A 750 8.31 -12.01 29.53
N MET A 751 7.56 -10.93 29.33
CA MET A 751 7.25 -10.39 28.02
C MET A 751 8.45 -9.76 27.32
N ALA A 752 8.32 -9.77 25.99
CA ALA A 752 8.99 -8.92 25.03
C ALA A 752 9.60 -7.68 25.67
N VAL A 753 10.92 -7.60 25.59
CA VAL A 753 11.62 -6.33 25.76
C VAL A 753 11.04 -5.40 24.69
N SER A 754 10.40 -4.33 25.12
CA SER A 754 10.05 -3.27 24.19
C SER A 754 11.19 -2.27 24.14
N THR A 755 11.59 -1.86 22.95
CA THR A 755 12.51 -0.74 22.75
C THR A 755 11.99 0.13 21.63
N PHE A 756 12.53 1.33 21.49
CA PHE A 756 12.22 2.19 20.35
C PHE A 756 13.42 2.26 19.43
N LYS A 757 13.17 2.18 18.12
CA LYS A 757 14.18 2.45 17.11
C LYS A 757 13.91 3.80 16.45
N SER A 758 14.96 4.58 16.27
CA SER A 758 14.87 5.81 15.45
C SER A 758 14.62 5.45 13.99
N LEU A 759 13.55 6.01 13.41
CA LEU A 759 13.25 5.90 11.98
C LEU A 759 14.05 6.92 11.16
N HIS A 760 14.28 8.09 11.75
CA HIS A 760 14.95 9.24 11.14
C HIS A 760 15.89 9.88 12.17
N PRO A 761 16.83 10.75 11.76
CA PRO A 761 17.63 11.49 12.72
C PRO A 761 16.71 12.34 13.60
N VAL A 762 16.92 12.32 14.90
CA VAL A 762 16.19 13.13 15.87
C VAL A 762 17.16 14.06 16.54
N LEU A 763 16.94 15.36 16.40
CA LEU A 763 17.84 16.37 16.91
C LEU A 763 17.62 16.61 18.40
N ALA A 764 18.66 17.03 19.09
CA ALA A 764 18.56 17.51 20.46
C ALA A 764 17.46 18.57 20.58
N GLY A 765 16.53 18.34 21.51
CA GLY A 765 15.37 19.18 21.75
C GLY A 765 14.08 18.73 21.07
N GLU A 766 14.13 17.79 20.12
CA GLU A 766 12.93 17.26 19.46
C GLU A 766 12.18 16.26 20.37
N GLU A 767 10.86 16.22 20.21
CA GLU A 767 9.98 15.26 20.88
C GLU A 767 10.00 13.92 20.13
N LEU A 768 9.95 12.82 20.87
CA LEU A 768 9.90 11.46 20.34
C LEU A 768 8.44 11.07 20.10
N PHE A 769 8.11 10.73 18.86
CA PHE A 769 6.77 10.39 18.41
C PHE A 769 6.69 8.96 17.88
N VAL A 770 5.69 8.21 18.35
CA VAL A 770 5.39 6.82 17.97
C VAL A 770 4.00 6.74 17.34
N SER A 771 3.80 5.80 16.42
CA SER A 771 2.47 5.59 15.83
C SER A 771 1.65 4.58 16.63
N TYR A 772 0.46 4.99 17.05
CA TYR A 772 -0.60 4.10 17.57
C TYR A 772 -1.90 4.20 16.76
N GLY A 773 -1.82 4.74 15.54
CA GLY A 773 -2.94 4.82 14.59
C GLY A 773 -3.83 6.06 14.73
N GLU A 774 -4.24 6.64 13.61
CA GLU A 774 -4.99 7.90 13.57
C GLU A 774 -6.37 7.83 14.23
N ASN A 775 -6.95 6.62 14.27
CA ASN A 775 -8.21 6.35 14.94
C ASN A 775 -8.18 6.74 16.43
N TRP A 776 -7.02 6.68 17.08
CA TRP A 776 -6.86 7.15 18.45
C TRP A 776 -7.11 8.65 18.58
N LEU A 777 -6.61 9.45 17.63
CA LEU A 777 -6.75 10.91 17.63
C LEU A 777 -8.14 11.35 17.12
N SER A 778 -8.70 10.63 16.14
CA SER A 778 -10.00 10.96 15.57
C SER A 778 -11.16 10.57 16.49
N GLY A 779 -11.04 9.47 17.24
CA GLY A 779 -12.04 8.99 18.19
C GLY A 779 -12.14 9.80 19.50
N ARG A 780 -11.26 10.78 19.74
CA ARG A 780 -11.14 11.49 21.02
C ARG A 780 -11.39 13.00 20.86
N PRO A 781 -12.45 13.56 21.47
CA PRO A 781 -12.77 14.99 21.35
C PRO A 781 -11.66 15.95 21.81
N ALA A 782 -10.80 15.54 22.75
CA ALA A 782 -9.69 16.36 23.24
C ALA A 782 -8.62 16.65 22.18
N PHE A 783 -8.56 15.83 21.12
CA PHE A 783 -7.60 15.93 20.03
C PHE A 783 -8.24 16.36 18.70
N LYS A 784 -9.44 16.96 18.77
CA LYS A 784 -10.15 17.48 17.58
C LYS A 784 -9.35 18.52 16.78
N ASP A 785 -8.41 19.19 17.45
CA ASP A 785 -7.56 20.24 16.88
C ASP A 785 -6.22 19.70 16.34
N VAL A 786 -5.90 18.42 16.58
CA VAL A 786 -4.64 17.81 16.11
C VAL A 786 -4.82 17.40 14.64
N PRO A 787 -3.99 17.85 13.68
CA PRO A 787 -4.18 17.43 12.29
C PRO A 787 -3.86 15.95 12.07
N LEU A 788 -4.58 15.32 11.13
CA LEU A 788 -4.26 13.97 10.64
C LEU A 788 -3.33 14.04 9.42
N TRP A 789 -2.76 12.91 9.02
CA TRP A 789 -1.87 12.79 7.87
C TRP A 789 -2.45 13.40 6.60
N ALA A 790 -3.73 13.09 6.32
CA ALA A 790 -4.44 13.65 5.17
C ALA A 790 -4.52 15.19 5.22
N ASN A 791 -4.65 15.78 6.42
CA ASN A 791 -4.71 17.22 6.60
C ASN A 791 -3.34 17.86 6.35
N PHE A 792 -2.25 17.30 6.89
CA PHE A 792 -0.89 17.79 6.60
C PHE A 792 -0.60 17.72 5.09
N LYS A 793 -0.92 16.61 4.44
CA LYS A 793 -0.76 16.44 2.99
C LYS A 793 -1.57 17.44 2.17
N GLU A 794 -2.77 17.78 2.62
CA GLU A 794 -3.61 18.81 2.00
C GLU A 794 -2.95 20.19 2.12
N VAL A 795 -2.48 20.57 3.31
CA VAL A 795 -1.80 21.86 3.52
C VAL A 795 -0.47 21.93 2.77
N ASP A 796 0.31 20.85 2.75
CA ASP A 796 1.58 20.79 1.99
C ASP A 796 1.35 21.02 0.50
N ARG A 797 0.26 20.48 -0.06
CA ARG A 797 -0.14 20.72 -1.46
C ARG A 797 -0.54 22.19 -1.68
N ILE A 798 -1.32 22.77 -0.78
CA ILE A 798 -1.72 24.19 -0.85
C ILE A 798 -0.48 25.08 -0.77
N ALA A 799 0.40 24.84 0.20
CA ALA A 799 1.62 25.59 0.43
C ALA A 799 2.57 25.48 -0.77
N SER A 800 2.81 24.27 -1.29
CA SER A 800 3.65 24.06 -2.46
C SER A 800 3.08 24.75 -3.70
N SER A 801 1.75 24.70 -3.90
CA SER A 801 1.10 25.37 -5.03
C SER A 801 1.24 26.89 -4.95
N LEU A 802 1.03 27.47 -3.75
CA LEU A 802 1.23 28.90 -3.51
C LEU A 802 2.68 29.31 -3.71
N TRP A 803 3.61 28.51 -3.19
CA TRP A 803 5.03 28.78 -3.34
C TRP A 803 5.44 28.77 -4.81
N SER A 804 5.02 27.75 -5.57
CA SER A 804 5.26 27.69 -7.03
C SER A 804 4.64 28.88 -7.76
N MET A 805 3.43 29.32 -7.39
CA MET A 805 2.82 30.52 -7.98
C MET A 805 3.67 31.79 -7.74
N LEU A 806 4.33 31.90 -6.58
CA LEU A 806 5.19 33.03 -6.24
C LEU A 806 6.54 33.01 -6.96
N GLN A 807 6.99 31.84 -7.46
CA GLN A 807 8.24 31.70 -8.21
C GLN A 807 8.09 31.91 -9.73
N ILE A 808 6.87 32.09 -10.25
CA ILE A 808 6.66 32.35 -11.69
C ILE A 808 7.16 33.76 -12.03
N GLU A 809 8.27 33.86 -12.77
CA GLU A 809 8.80 35.13 -13.27
C GLU A 809 7.74 35.89 -14.09
N GLY A 810 7.52 37.17 -13.74
CA GLY A 810 6.53 38.05 -14.38
C GLY A 810 5.21 38.21 -13.59
N ALA A 811 4.95 37.35 -12.60
CA ALA A 811 3.87 37.56 -11.65
C ALA A 811 4.32 38.61 -10.62
N ALA A 812 4.00 39.88 -10.85
CA ALA A 812 4.17 40.94 -9.85
C ALA A 812 3.14 40.80 -8.71
N ILE A 813 3.13 39.65 -8.03
CA ILE A 813 2.35 39.47 -6.81
C ILE A 813 3.09 40.26 -5.73
N ASP A 814 2.50 41.40 -5.35
CA ASP A 814 2.97 42.19 -4.21
C ASP A 814 3.09 41.25 -3.00
N GLN A 815 4.27 41.22 -2.35
CA GLN A 815 4.48 40.39 -1.15
C GLN A 815 3.46 40.72 -0.05
N ARG A 816 2.85 41.91 -0.06
CA ARG A 816 1.74 42.30 0.82
C ARG A 816 0.42 41.60 0.52
N ALA A 817 0.23 41.04 -0.67
CA ALA A 817 -0.96 40.28 -1.06
C ALA A 817 -0.91 38.81 -0.59
N VAL A 818 0.29 38.27 -0.32
CA VAL A 818 0.46 36.86 0.11
C VAL A 818 -0.24 36.56 1.44
N PRO A 819 -0.12 37.38 2.50
CA PRO A 819 -0.86 37.17 3.74
C PRO A 819 -2.39 37.25 3.54
N ILE A 820 -2.86 38.11 2.65
CA ILE A 820 -4.29 38.25 2.34
C ILE A 820 -4.79 36.99 1.64
N LEU A 821 -4.04 36.49 0.65
CA LEU A 821 -4.37 35.25 -0.07
C LEU A 821 -4.34 34.04 0.87
N LEU A 822 -3.32 33.92 1.72
CA LEU A 822 -3.23 32.87 2.74
C LEU A 822 -4.43 32.94 3.70
N ALA A 823 -4.78 34.14 4.18
CA ALA A 823 -5.95 34.33 5.04
C ALA A 823 -7.25 33.94 4.34
N SER A 824 -7.43 34.29 3.05
CA SER A 824 -8.59 33.86 2.27
C SER A 824 -8.62 32.35 2.07
N ILE A 825 -7.48 31.70 1.81
CA ILE A 825 -7.42 30.24 1.69
C ILE A 825 -7.79 29.58 3.02
N GLN A 826 -7.20 30.04 4.14
CA GLN A 826 -7.46 29.51 5.47
C GLN A 826 -8.92 29.70 5.90
N ASN A 827 -9.50 30.87 5.64
CA ASN A 827 -10.82 31.22 6.13
C ASN A 827 -11.94 30.72 5.21
N ASP A 828 -11.77 30.86 3.89
CA ASP A 828 -12.84 30.74 2.92
C ASP A 828 -12.78 29.42 2.12
N LEU A 829 -11.61 28.82 1.92
CA LEU A 829 -11.44 27.62 1.08
C LEU A 829 -11.23 26.33 1.87
N VAL A 830 -10.43 26.37 2.92
CA VAL A 830 -10.21 25.20 3.77
C VAL A 830 -11.45 24.98 4.64
N THR A 831 -12.20 23.90 4.41
CA THR A 831 -13.42 23.59 5.18
C THR A 831 -13.14 22.73 6.43
N SER A 832 -12.13 21.86 6.35
CA SER A 832 -11.73 20.99 7.46
C SER A 832 -11.07 21.78 8.58
N HIS A 833 -11.64 21.70 9.79
CA HIS A 833 -11.08 22.30 11.00
C HIS A 833 -9.63 21.86 11.25
N ARG A 834 -9.34 20.56 11.10
CA ARG A 834 -7.99 20.01 11.27
C ARG A 834 -7.00 20.51 10.21
N THR A 835 -7.46 20.73 8.97
CA THR A 835 -6.63 21.33 7.91
C THR A 835 -6.32 22.79 8.24
N LYS A 836 -7.27 23.56 8.80
CA LYS A 836 -6.98 24.92 9.31
C LYS A 836 -5.93 24.92 10.42
N MET A 837 -6.02 23.96 11.34
CA MET A 837 -5.04 23.83 12.42
C MET A 837 -3.62 23.53 11.89
N ALA A 838 -3.48 22.64 10.88
CA ALA A 838 -2.19 22.38 10.23
C ALA A 838 -1.61 23.63 9.53
N MET A 839 -2.47 24.55 9.09
CA MET A 839 -2.07 25.75 8.36
C MET A 839 -1.81 26.97 9.25
N THR A 840 -2.10 26.89 10.56
CA THR A 840 -2.06 28.04 11.48
C THR A 840 -0.67 28.68 11.59
N ASN A 841 0.39 27.90 11.37
CA ASN A 841 1.77 28.39 11.42
C ASN A 841 2.31 28.88 10.07
N VAL A 842 1.46 28.98 9.05
CA VAL A 842 1.79 29.46 7.70
C VAL A 842 0.98 30.72 7.39
N ALA A 843 1.49 31.88 7.83
CA ALA A 843 0.81 33.18 7.72
C ALA A 843 1.49 34.14 6.72
N ASN A 844 2.73 33.90 6.34
CA ASN A 844 3.49 34.78 5.43
C ASN A 844 4.46 34.00 4.53
N ILE A 845 5.11 34.73 3.61
CA ILE A 845 6.04 34.16 2.63
C ILE A 845 7.29 33.55 3.27
N GLU A 846 7.82 34.14 4.35
CA GLU A 846 8.99 33.60 5.05
C GLU A 846 8.66 32.25 5.70
N GLN A 847 7.47 32.10 6.26
CA GLN A 847 6.98 30.83 6.81
C GLN A 847 6.68 29.81 5.72
N LEU A 848 6.24 30.26 4.54
CA LEU A 848 6.06 29.41 3.37
C LEU A 848 7.42 28.90 2.84
N ASP A 849 8.42 29.76 2.79
CA ASP A 849 9.80 29.39 2.44
C ASP A 849 10.39 28.43 3.48
N LEU A 850 10.18 28.70 4.77
CA LEU A 850 10.60 27.81 5.86
C LEU A 850 9.92 26.43 5.78
N LEU A 851 8.65 26.37 5.36
CA LEU A 851 7.91 25.12 5.18
C LEU A 851 8.51 24.28 4.04
N VAL A 852 8.87 24.93 2.92
CA VAL A 852 9.59 24.28 1.81
C VAL A 852 10.97 23.80 2.29
N MET A 853 11.71 24.62 3.05
CA MET A 853 13.02 24.24 3.60
C MET A 853 12.93 23.12 4.66
N ARG A 854 11.85 23.06 5.44
CA ARG A 854 11.64 22.06 6.51
C ARG A 854 10.92 20.80 6.04
N ASN A 855 10.69 20.67 4.73
CA ASN A 855 10.12 19.48 4.09
C ASN A 855 8.71 19.13 4.62
N GLY A 856 7.87 20.14 4.87
CA GLY A 856 6.45 19.95 5.18
C GLY A 856 5.92 20.69 6.41
N THR A 857 4.61 20.85 6.44
CA THR A 857 3.82 21.54 7.47
C THR A 857 3.84 20.85 8.82
N ALA A 858 4.03 19.53 8.85
CA ALA A 858 4.09 18.78 10.10
C ALA A 858 5.24 19.26 11.01
N LYS A 859 6.40 19.62 10.45
CA LYS A 859 7.53 20.14 11.24
C LYS A 859 7.30 21.57 11.77
N MET A 860 6.31 22.27 11.22
CA MET A 860 5.91 23.61 11.68
C MET A 860 4.96 23.55 12.88
N THR A 861 4.28 22.43 13.13
CA THR A 861 3.33 22.30 14.26
C THR A 861 4.00 21.93 15.59
N VAL A 862 5.31 21.72 15.59
CA VAL A 862 6.10 21.43 16.79
C VAL A 862 7.28 22.37 16.90
N GLU A 863 7.75 22.57 18.13
CA GLU A 863 8.93 23.38 18.44
C GLU A 863 9.96 22.51 19.16
N ALA A 864 11.20 22.50 18.68
CA ALA A 864 12.30 21.88 19.41
C ALA A 864 12.59 22.69 20.68
N ARG A 865 12.70 22.02 21.83
CA ARG A 865 12.99 22.65 23.12
C ARG A 865 14.50 22.77 23.29
N SER A 866 14.98 23.93 23.75
CA SER A 866 16.40 24.06 24.07
C SER A 866 16.79 23.13 25.23
N GLN A 867 18.04 22.66 25.25
CA GLN A 867 18.54 21.83 26.36
C GLN A 867 18.39 22.54 27.71
N VAL A 868 18.60 23.86 27.76
CA VAL A 868 18.37 24.69 28.96
C VAL A 868 16.92 24.62 29.40
N TRP A 869 15.98 24.77 28.47
CA TRP A 869 14.56 24.66 28.78
C TRP A 869 14.22 23.27 29.32
N LEU A 870 14.76 22.20 28.73
CA LEU A 870 14.55 20.82 29.18
C LEU A 870 15.14 20.58 30.59
N MET A 871 16.31 21.13 30.90
CA MET A 871 16.88 21.09 32.25
C MET A 871 15.97 21.77 33.28
N GLU A 872 15.42 22.93 32.95
CA GLU A 872 14.58 23.73 33.86
C GLU A 872 13.16 23.16 34.02
N HIS A 873 12.57 22.63 32.94
CA HIS A 873 11.15 22.28 32.89
C HIS A 873 10.87 20.78 32.78
N GLY A 874 11.83 20.00 32.29
CA GLY A 874 11.70 18.55 32.11
C GLY A 874 12.23 17.75 33.31
N PHE A 875 11.71 16.53 33.50
CA PHE A 875 12.24 15.57 34.46
C PHE A 875 13.19 14.62 33.75
N CYS A 876 14.38 14.44 34.33
CA CYS A 876 15.38 13.55 33.75
C CYS A 876 14.97 12.09 33.89
N LEU A 877 15.07 11.33 32.79
CA LEU A 877 14.71 9.92 32.77
C LEU A 877 15.92 8.99 32.75
N ASP A 878 17.12 9.47 32.41
CA ASP A 878 18.25 8.63 32.04
C ASP A 878 19.41 8.62 33.06
N ASN A 879 19.16 9.05 34.30
CA ASN A 879 20.16 8.95 35.38
C ASN A 879 20.55 7.50 35.70
N PHE A 880 19.75 6.54 35.26
CA PHE A 880 20.06 5.11 35.32
C PHE A 880 19.71 4.41 34.00
N TYR A 881 20.28 3.23 33.83
CA TYR A 881 19.99 2.28 32.76
C TYR A 881 19.59 0.92 33.36
N VAL A 882 19.00 0.05 32.56
CA VAL A 882 18.52 -1.27 33.01
C VAL A 882 19.39 -2.38 32.46
N LYS A 883 19.74 -3.35 33.31
CA LYS A 883 20.35 -4.64 32.94
C LYS A 883 19.88 -5.73 33.89
N GLU A 884 20.41 -6.95 33.80
CA GLU A 884 20.11 -8.00 34.78
C GLU A 884 20.49 -7.55 36.20
N SER A 885 19.59 -7.77 37.16
CA SER A 885 19.79 -7.43 38.57
C SER A 885 20.90 -8.27 39.18
N THR A 886 21.60 -7.70 40.18
CA THR A 886 22.51 -8.46 41.03
C THR A 886 21.78 -9.33 42.05
N ILE A 887 20.47 -9.12 42.25
CA ILE A 887 19.62 -9.97 43.09
C ILE A 887 19.16 -11.17 42.27
N LEU A 888 19.47 -12.36 42.78
CA LEU A 888 19.03 -13.62 42.19
C LEU A 888 17.49 -13.67 42.09
N GLN A 889 16.98 -14.04 40.92
CA GLN A 889 15.54 -14.12 40.61
C GLN A 889 14.76 -12.80 40.71
N ALA A 890 15.43 -11.64 40.67
CA ALA A 890 14.75 -10.34 40.58
C ALA A 890 14.51 -9.86 39.13
N GLY A 891 15.01 -10.61 38.14
CA GLY A 891 14.95 -10.20 36.74
C GLY A 891 15.84 -8.99 36.47
N LYS A 892 15.28 -7.93 35.88
CA LYS A 892 15.99 -6.69 35.56
C LYS A 892 16.16 -5.79 36.79
N GLY A 893 17.25 -5.02 36.83
CA GLY A 893 17.57 -4.03 37.86
C GLY A 893 17.96 -2.67 37.25
N ALA A 894 17.80 -1.61 38.03
CA ALA A 894 18.19 -0.24 37.67
C ALA A 894 19.61 0.07 38.16
N PHE A 895 20.48 0.57 37.28
CA PHE A 895 21.89 0.85 37.58
C PHE A 895 22.25 2.28 37.25
N ALA A 896 22.90 2.98 38.18
CA ALA A 896 23.24 4.39 38.00
C ALA A 896 24.12 4.57 36.76
N ARG A 897 23.74 5.46 35.84
CA ARG A 897 24.53 5.79 34.64
C ARG A 897 25.69 6.72 34.97
N ARG A 898 25.54 7.49 36.05
CA ARG A 898 26.44 8.55 36.51
C ARG A 898 26.41 8.61 38.04
N LEU A 899 27.35 9.33 38.65
CA LEU A 899 27.36 9.55 40.10
C LEU A 899 26.10 10.31 40.52
N LEU A 900 25.34 9.74 41.45
CA LEU A 900 24.13 10.36 42.00
C LEU A 900 24.39 10.73 43.45
N LYS A 901 24.28 12.01 43.79
CA LYS A 901 24.56 12.51 45.14
C LYS A 901 23.41 12.23 46.10
N SER A 902 23.74 12.01 47.37
CA SER A 902 22.74 11.91 48.44
C SER A 902 21.75 13.08 48.39
N GLY A 903 20.45 12.78 48.44
CA GLY A 903 19.37 13.75 48.34
C GLY A 903 18.99 14.17 46.92
N SER A 904 19.73 13.78 45.88
CA SER A 904 19.35 14.06 44.49
C SER A 904 18.19 13.18 44.02
N VAL A 905 17.34 13.74 43.17
CA VAL A 905 16.29 12.98 42.47
C VAL A 905 16.95 12.14 41.39
N ILE A 906 16.86 10.83 41.55
CA ILE A 906 17.35 9.83 40.59
C ILE A 906 16.43 9.79 39.38
N HIS A 907 15.13 9.65 39.62
CA HIS A 907 14.15 9.47 38.55
C HIS A 907 12.78 9.95 39.00
N SER A 908 11.97 10.43 38.06
CA SER A 908 10.61 10.86 38.33
C SER A 908 9.65 10.15 37.36
N SER A 909 8.60 9.56 37.90
CA SER A 909 7.58 8.89 37.11
C SER A 909 6.21 9.53 37.32
N PRO A 910 5.51 9.95 36.26
CA PRO A 910 4.06 10.04 36.35
C PRO A 910 3.49 8.65 36.68
N VAL A 911 2.40 8.60 37.44
CA VAL A 911 1.76 7.34 37.84
C VAL A 911 0.31 7.25 37.39
N ILE A 912 -0.11 6.06 36.93
CA ILE A 912 -1.53 5.74 36.77
C ILE A 912 -2.10 5.48 38.16
N THR A 913 -3.21 6.16 38.46
CA THR A 913 -4.00 5.93 39.67
C THR A 913 -4.99 4.81 39.45
N THR A 914 -4.87 3.72 40.21
CA THR A 914 -5.68 2.50 40.06
C THR A 914 -6.44 2.23 41.36
N PRO A 915 -7.77 2.08 41.31
CA PRO A 915 -8.51 1.55 42.46
C PRO A 915 -8.05 0.12 42.75
N ARG A 916 -7.78 -0.19 44.02
CA ARG A 916 -7.34 -1.52 44.46
C ARG A 916 -8.25 -2.65 43.96
N SER A 917 -9.56 -2.43 43.99
CA SER A 917 -10.58 -3.38 43.52
C SER A 917 -10.48 -3.73 42.03
N PHE A 918 -9.80 -2.90 41.21
CA PHE A 918 -9.53 -3.21 39.81
C PHE A 918 -8.60 -4.43 39.67
N LEU A 919 -7.62 -4.57 40.58
CA LEU A 919 -6.64 -5.65 40.53
C LEU A 919 -7.17 -6.98 41.10
N ASP A 920 -8.28 -6.93 41.85
CA ASP A 920 -8.95 -8.09 42.44
C ASP A 920 -10.03 -8.69 41.49
N GLY A 921 -10.19 -8.14 40.27
CA GLY A 921 -11.33 -8.41 39.37
C GLY A 921 -11.36 -9.76 38.65
N LEU A 922 -10.41 -10.67 38.85
CA LEU A 922 -10.34 -11.96 38.13
C LEU A 922 -11.07 -13.12 38.83
N ASP A 923 -11.60 -12.91 40.04
CA ASP A 923 -12.11 -13.95 40.95
C ASP A 923 -13.10 -14.98 40.38
N ASN A 924 -13.92 -14.61 39.39
CA ASN A 924 -14.88 -15.55 38.80
C ASN A 924 -14.23 -16.49 37.76
N TYR A 925 -13.19 -16.03 37.06
CA TYR A 925 -12.46 -16.83 36.07
C TYR A 925 -11.36 -17.66 36.71
N THR A 926 -10.79 -17.18 37.83
CA THR A 926 -9.71 -17.87 38.54
C THR A 926 -10.11 -19.23 39.07
N LYS A 927 -11.36 -19.35 39.53
CA LYS A 927 -11.94 -20.63 39.97
C LYS A 927 -12.16 -21.62 38.83
N GLN A 928 -12.42 -21.14 37.61
CA GLN A 928 -12.66 -22.00 36.45
C GLN A 928 -11.35 -22.39 35.75
N ALA A 929 -10.40 -21.45 35.65
CA ALA A 929 -9.15 -21.63 34.91
C ALA A 929 -7.96 -22.07 35.79
N HIS A 930 -8.15 -22.15 37.12
CA HIS A 930 -7.06 -22.40 38.09
C HIS A 930 -5.88 -21.45 37.87
N ILE A 931 -6.13 -20.14 37.94
CA ILE A 931 -5.12 -19.09 37.79
C ILE A 931 -5.07 -18.17 39.01
N ASN A 932 -4.02 -17.35 39.08
CA ASN A 932 -3.86 -16.34 40.13
C ASN A 932 -5.01 -15.32 40.13
N SER A 933 -5.60 -15.05 41.29
CA SER A 933 -6.69 -14.06 41.40
C SER A 933 -6.27 -12.61 41.28
N LYS A 934 -4.98 -12.32 41.40
CA LYS A 934 -4.45 -10.98 41.24
C LYS A 934 -3.63 -10.85 39.97
N GLN A 935 -3.83 -9.73 39.27
CA GLN A 935 -3.06 -9.41 38.07
C GLN A 935 -1.57 -9.21 38.37
N LEU A 936 -0.70 -9.50 37.40
CA LEU A 936 0.74 -9.28 37.50
C LEU A 936 1.08 -7.82 37.86
N MET A 937 0.30 -6.88 37.33
CA MET A 937 0.46 -5.44 37.58
C MET A 937 0.47 -5.09 39.08
N THR A 938 -0.12 -5.89 39.97
CA THR A 938 -0.03 -5.69 41.43
C THR A 938 1.41 -5.54 41.91
N ASN A 939 2.37 -6.27 41.35
CA ASN A 939 3.77 -6.23 41.78
C ASN A 939 4.50 -4.93 41.40
N TYR A 940 3.93 -4.15 40.50
CA TYR A 940 4.48 -2.88 40.03
C TYR A 940 3.77 -1.67 40.63
N HIS A 941 2.69 -1.87 41.38
CA HIS A 941 1.97 -0.79 42.03
C HIS A 941 2.59 -0.40 43.37
N PHE A 942 2.64 0.90 43.62
CA PHE A 942 2.90 1.49 44.91
C PHE A 942 1.57 1.75 45.62
N GLY A 943 1.50 1.44 46.91
CA GLY A 943 0.25 1.54 47.67
C GLY A 943 0.45 1.64 49.17
N HIS A 944 -0.65 1.90 49.86
CA HIS A 944 -0.71 1.89 51.31
C HIS A 944 -1.78 0.87 51.76
N PRO A 945 -1.51 0.02 52.77
CA PRO A 945 -2.44 -1.03 53.21
C PRO A 945 -3.78 -0.45 53.69
N ASN A 946 -3.75 0.73 54.31
CA ASN A 946 -4.94 1.46 54.73
C ASN A 946 -5.50 2.38 53.63
N SER A 947 -5.38 2.06 52.35
CA SER A 947 -5.90 2.89 51.25
C SER A 947 -6.44 2.06 50.10
N THR A 948 -7.41 2.62 49.38
CA THR A 948 -8.00 2.04 48.16
C THR A 948 -7.32 2.50 46.88
N ILE A 949 -6.41 3.47 46.91
CA ILE A 949 -5.66 3.92 45.72
C ILE A 949 -4.30 3.25 45.63
N LEU A 950 -3.92 2.88 44.41
CA LEU A 950 -2.63 2.37 44.02
C LEU A 950 -2.04 3.25 42.91
N PHE A 951 -0.71 3.25 42.78
CA PHE A 951 0.03 4.07 41.83
C PHE A 951 0.96 3.19 40.98
N LEU A 952 0.72 3.11 39.68
CA LEU A 952 1.58 2.39 38.74
C LEU A 952 2.50 3.39 38.01
N PRO A 953 3.82 3.32 38.16
CA PRO A 953 4.76 4.14 37.38
C PRO A 953 4.66 3.87 35.88
N LEU A 954 4.71 4.93 35.08
CA LEU A 954 4.73 4.92 33.61
C LEU A 954 6.15 4.98 33.01
N THR A 955 7.18 4.84 33.82
CA THR A 955 8.58 4.97 33.41
C THR A 955 9.40 3.78 33.89
N GLN A 956 10.69 3.77 33.51
CA GLN A 956 11.64 2.74 33.92
C GLN A 956 11.86 2.61 35.44
N MET A 957 11.22 3.46 36.26
CA MET A 957 11.10 3.28 37.71
C MET A 957 10.67 1.86 38.11
N ILE A 958 9.90 1.16 37.27
CA ILE A 958 9.48 -0.23 37.51
C ILE A 958 10.64 -1.25 37.61
N ALA A 959 11.86 -0.86 37.21
CA ALA A 959 13.07 -1.68 37.26
C ALA A 959 13.83 -1.60 38.59
N VAL A 960 13.44 -0.68 39.48
CA VAL A 960 14.16 -0.43 40.74
C VAL A 960 13.75 -1.47 41.76
N ASN A 961 14.64 -2.43 42.04
CA ASN A 961 14.33 -3.58 42.90
C ASN A 961 14.32 -3.28 44.39
N HIS A 962 13.79 -4.25 45.14
CA HIS A 962 13.79 -4.23 46.59
C HIS A 962 15.15 -4.53 47.21
N ASN A 963 15.54 -3.73 48.20
CA ASN A 963 16.48 -4.14 49.25
C ASN A 963 16.18 -3.36 50.53
N SER A 964 16.66 -3.83 51.68
CA SER A 964 16.46 -3.10 52.94
C SER A 964 17.53 -3.41 53.97
N ASP A 965 17.69 -2.52 54.94
CA ASP A 965 18.54 -2.75 56.12
C ASP A 965 18.06 -3.92 56.99
N ARG A 966 16.79 -4.32 56.85
CA ARG A 966 16.23 -5.48 57.55
C ARG A 966 16.70 -6.80 56.92
N MET A 967 17.13 -6.77 55.65
CA MET A 967 17.69 -7.93 54.98
C MET A 967 19.17 -8.11 55.37
N LYS A 968 19.54 -9.33 55.75
CA LYS A 968 20.93 -9.71 56.03
C LYS A 968 21.78 -9.91 54.76
N SER A 969 21.30 -9.46 53.61
CA SER A 969 21.94 -9.60 52.28
C SER A 969 23.22 -8.79 52.14
N GLY A 970 23.49 -7.83 53.05
CA GLY A 970 24.72 -7.03 53.07
C GLY A 970 24.66 -5.74 52.25
N THR A 971 23.54 -5.48 51.56
CA THR A 971 23.32 -4.28 50.73
C THR A 971 22.08 -3.54 51.23
N ALA A 972 22.28 -2.42 51.90
CA ALA A 972 21.22 -1.49 52.31
C ALA A 972 20.49 -0.89 51.10
N SER A 973 19.24 -0.42 51.29
CA SER A 973 18.61 0.45 50.29
C SER A 973 19.41 1.75 50.14
N ASN A 974 19.66 2.16 48.90
CA ASN A 974 20.43 3.36 48.58
C ASN A 974 19.56 4.49 47.98
N ALA A 975 18.27 4.21 47.79
CA ALA A 975 17.26 5.18 47.41
C ALA A 975 15.95 5.00 48.19
N ARG A 976 15.07 5.98 48.10
CA ARG A 976 13.70 5.95 48.64
C ARG A 976 12.72 6.53 47.63
N VAL A 977 11.43 6.23 47.80
CA VAL A 977 10.35 6.83 47.01
C VAL A 977 9.65 7.92 47.81
N GLU A 978 9.37 9.05 47.16
CA GLU A 978 8.54 10.13 47.70
C GLU A 978 7.65 10.73 46.61
N PHE A 979 6.54 11.38 46.98
CA PHE A 979 5.77 12.16 46.00
C PHE A 979 6.57 13.39 45.56
N SER A 980 6.48 13.72 44.26
CA SER A 980 7.32 14.77 43.71
C SER A 980 7.06 16.13 44.35
N LYS A 981 8.15 16.78 44.77
CA LYS A 981 8.12 18.14 45.31
C LYS A 981 8.23 19.20 44.22
N ARG A 982 8.71 18.82 43.04
CA ARG A 982 8.91 19.73 41.90
C ARG A 982 7.61 19.98 41.14
N ASP A 983 6.78 18.95 40.98
CA ASP A 983 5.51 19.10 40.26
C ASP A 983 4.45 19.84 41.09
N ALA A 984 3.95 20.95 40.55
CA ALA A 984 2.94 21.77 41.22
C ALA A 984 1.59 21.05 41.34
N LYS A 985 1.22 20.24 40.33
CA LYS A 985 -0.06 19.54 40.32
C LYS A 985 -0.10 18.42 41.35
N THR A 986 0.98 17.65 41.47
CA THR A 986 1.18 16.65 42.52
C THR A 986 1.02 17.29 43.90
N ARG A 987 1.74 18.38 44.19
CA ARG A 987 1.63 19.08 45.49
C ARG A 987 0.21 19.57 45.79
N TYR A 988 -0.51 20.01 44.77
CA TYR A 988 -1.91 20.41 44.90
C TYR A 988 -2.82 19.20 45.21
N LEU A 989 -2.68 18.09 44.47
CA LEU A 989 -3.50 16.89 44.65
C LEU A 989 -3.26 16.19 45.99
N LEU A 990 -2.03 16.20 46.53
CA LEU A 990 -1.72 15.65 47.86
C LEU A 990 -2.52 16.30 49.00
N GLN A 991 -3.08 17.49 48.77
CA GLN A 991 -3.91 18.23 49.73
C GLN A 991 -5.42 18.04 49.49
N ARG A 992 -5.80 17.22 48.50
CA ARG A 992 -7.19 16.96 48.11
C ARG A 992 -7.65 15.58 48.57
N PRO A 993 -8.98 15.38 48.77
CA PRO A 993 -9.56 14.06 48.97
C PRO A 993 -9.23 13.09 47.82
N ILE A 994 -9.25 11.79 48.12
CA ILE A 994 -8.95 10.73 47.15
C ILE A 994 -9.90 10.73 45.94
N GLU A 995 -11.12 11.22 46.12
CA GLU A 995 -12.13 11.35 45.06
C GLU A 995 -11.71 12.35 43.98
N ASP A 996 -11.04 13.45 44.37
CA ASP A 996 -10.52 14.43 43.41
C ASP A 996 -9.39 13.82 42.58
N VAL A 997 -8.59 12.93 43.18
CA VAL A 997 -7.51 12.22 42.49
C VAL A 997 -8.08 11.25 41.45
N PHE A 998 -9.12 10.48 41.80
CA PHE A 998 -9.82 9.62 40.84
C PHE A 998 -10.63 10.39 39.79
N GLY A 999 -10.91 11.68 40.02
CA GLY A 999 -11.53 12.59 39.07
C GLY A 999 -10.58 13.11 37.99
N GLU A 1000 -9.26 12.92 38.17
CA GLU A 1000 -8.28 13.34 37.18
C GLU A 1000 -8.39 12.50 35.90
N LYS A 1001 -8.38 13.19 34.76
CA LYS A 1001 -8.53 12.54 33.45
C LYS A 1001 -7.25 11.84 32.97
N TYR A 1002 -6.10 12.31 33.44
CA TYR A 1002 -4.77 11.88 33.00
C TYR A 1002 -3.87 11.65 34.22
N SER A 1003 -2.76 10.94 34.00
CA SER A 1003 -1.74 10.78 35.04
C SER A 1003 -1.24 12.16 35.49
N SER A 1004 -1.52 12.50 36.76
CA SER A 1004 -1.37 13.85 37.32
C SER A 1004 -0.53 13.90 38.59
N ILE A 1005 -0.10 12.73 39.08
CA ILE A 1005 0.75 12.57 40.26
C ILE A 1005 2.10 12.04 39.78
N PHE A 1006 3.17 12.54 40.37
CA PHE A 1006 4.53 12.05 40.16
C PHE A 1006 5.09 11.41 41.43
N LEU A 1007 5.77 10.29 41.25
CA LEU A 1007 6.66 9.68 42.25
C LEU A 1007 8.11 9.92 41.86
N ASP A 1008 8.90 10.38 42.82
CA ASP A 1008 10.34 10.57 42.71
C ASP A 1008 11.07 9.43 43.43
N VAL A 1009 12.08 8.86 42.79
CA VAL A 1009 13.11 8.04 43.43
C VAL A 1009 14.25 8.98 43.83
N VAL A 1010 14.60 9.02 45.11
CA VAL A 1010 15.59 9.96 45.66
C VAL A 1010 16.71 9.20 46.35
N ALA A 1011 17.95 9.53 46.02
CA ALA A 1011 19.13 8.91 46.62
C ALA A 1011 19.20 9.20 48.13
N THR A 1012 19.47 8.18 48.95
CA THR A 1012 19.65 8.33 50.40
C THR A 1012 21.13 8.48 50.77
N LYS A 1013 22.03 8.05 49.90
CA LYS A 1013 23.49 8.21 49.96
C LYS A 1013 24.03 8.50 48.56
N ASP A 1014 25.33 8.77 48.45
CA ASP A 1014 25.98 8.81 47.14
C ASP A 1014 25.92 7.40 46.52
N ILE A 1015 25.58 7.32 45.23
CA ILE A 1015 25.48 6.08 44.43
C ILE A 1015 26.47 6.20 43.28
N GLU A 1016 27.43 5.29 43.23
CA GLU A 1016 28.49 5.31 42.22
C GLU A 1016 27.96 4.89 40.83
N PRO A 1017 28.60 5.32 39.73
CA PRO A 1017 28.29 4.78 38.40
C PRO A 1017 28.32 3.25 38.40
N ASP A 1018 27.34 2.64 37.73
CA ASP A 1018 27.11 1.21 37.61
C ASP A 1018 26.76 0.48 38.93
N GLU A 1019 26.53 1.20 40.04
CA GLU A 1019 25.90 0.66 41.25
C GLU A 1019 24.40 0.43 41.02
N GLU A 1020 23.88 -0.72 41.48
CA GLU A 1020 22.44 -1.01 41.41
C GLU A 1020 21.66 -0.17 42.43
N ILE A 1021 20.50 0.33 42.00
CA ILE A 1021 19.64 1.22 42.77
C ILE A 1021 18.55 0.36 43.41
N PHE A 1022 18.43 0.47 44.73
CA PHE A 1022 17.50 -0.28 45.54
C PHE A 1022 16.62 0.64 46.37
N ILE A 1023 15.34 0.30 46.46
CA ILE A 1023 14.39 0.92 47.39
C ILE A 1023 13.85 -0.11 48.38
N ASP A 1024 13.43 0.38 49.54
CA ASP A 1024 12.73 -0.46 50.51
C ASP A 1024 11.24 -0.59 50.11
N TYR A 1025 10.81 -1.81 49.75
CA TYR A 1025 9.42 -2.11 49.39
C TYR A 1025 8.51 -2.25 50.62
N GLY A 1026 9.07 -2.20 51.83
CA GLY A 1026 8.37 -2.28 53.09
C GLY A 1026 8.34 -3.68 53.72
N GLU A 1027 8.14 -3.70 55.02
CA GLU A 1027 8.14 -4.92 55.83
C GLU A 1027 7.03 -5.91 55.44
N SER A 1028 5.85 -5.40 55.05
CA SER A 1028 4.73 -6.24 54.60
C SER A 1028 5.10 -7.04 53.35
N TRP A 1029 5.70 -6.38 52.35
CA TRP A 1029 6.17 -7.02 51.14
C TRP A 1029 7.26 -8.06 51.44
N GLU A 1030 8.24 -7.73 52.28
CA GLU A 1030 9.31 -8.65 52.68
C GLU A 1030 8.76 -9.91 53.35
N ASN A 1031 7.82 -9.74 54.27
CA ASN A 1031 7.20 -10.86 54.97
C ASN A 1031 6.38 -11.72 54.01
N ALA A 1032 5.66 -11.09 53.06
CA ALA A 1032 4.95 -11.80 52.00
C ALA A 1032 5.91 -12.60 51.12
N TRP A 1033 7.05 -12.02 50.70
CA TRP A 1033 8.05 -12.70 49.88
C TRP A 1033 8.71 -13.87 50.62
N LYS A 1034 9.12 -13.68 51.88
CA LYS A 1034 9.69 -14.75 52.72
C LYS A 1034 8.70 -15.90 52.89
N ASN A 1035 7.42 -15.59 53.12
CA ASN A 1035 6.36 -16.58 53.22
C ASN A 1035 6.10 -17.30 51.88
N HIS A 1036 6.10 -16.55 50.78
CA HIS A 1036 5.98 -17.10 49.42
C HIS A 1036 7.09 -18.10 49.14
N VAL A 1037 8.36 -17.70 49.26
CA VAL A 1037 9.52 -18.59 49.02
C VAL A 1037 9.49 -19.82 49.93
N LYS A 1038 9.11 -19.65 51.20
CA LYS A 1038 9.03 -20.77 52.17
C LYS A 1038 7.95 -21.79 51.80
N ASN A 1039 6.80 -21.32 51.31
CA ASN A 1039 5.64 -22.16 51.02
C ASN A 1039 5.53 -22.55 49.54
N TRP A 1040 6.38 -21.97 48.69
CA TRP A 1040 6.39 -22.23 47.27
C TRP A 1040 6.75 -23.69 47.01
N SER A 1041 6.00 -24.30 46.10
CA SER A 1041 6.26 -25.65 45.64
C SER A 1041 6.21 -25.68 44.12
N SER A 1042 7.18 -26.37 43.53
CA SER A 1042 7.24 -26.57 42.09
C SER A 1042 5.94 -27.23 41.60
N PRO A 1043 5.31 -26.72 40.53
CA PRO A 1043 4.14 -27.35 39.94
C PRO A 1043 4.43 -28.77 39.43
N CYS A 1044 5.69 -29.11 39.16
CA CYS A 1044 6.10 -30.41 38.64
C CYS A 1044 6.20 -31.56 39.66
N LYS A 1045 5.61 -31.44 40.86
CA LYS A 1045 5.74 -32.49 41.89
C LYS A 1045 4.81 -33.69 41.70
N GLU A 1046 3.83 -33.63 40.80
CA GLU A 1046 2.81 -34.69 40.67
C GLU A 1046 3.10 -35.75 39.59
N SER A 1047 3.93 -35.46 38.58
CA SER A 1047 4.51 -36.46 37.68
C SER A 1047 5.80 -35.92 37.02
N ALA A 1048 6.85 -36.75 36.92
CA ALA A 1048 8.12 -36.34 36.30
C ALA A 1048 8.04 -36.24 34.76
N ASP A 1049 7.00 -36.84 34.17
CA ASP A 1049 6.82 -36.95 32.72
C ASP A 1049 6.01 -35.77 32.13
N ASP A 1050 5.27 -35.00 32.95
CA ASP A 1050 4.46 -33.85 32.49
C ASP A 1050 5.18 -32.48 32.56
N CYS A 1051 6.44 -32.44 33.00
CA CYS A 1051 7.13 -31.19 33.37
C CYS A 1051 7.67 -30.36 32.19
N PHE A 1052 6.94 -30.29 31.07
CA PHE A 1052 7.22 -29.38 29.92
C PHE A 1052 6.61 -27.98 30.14
N GLU A 1053 6.55 -27.54 31.39
CA GLU A 1053 5.58 -26.53 31.81
C GLU A 1053 6.09 -25.10 31.92
N SER A 1054 7.40 -24.83 31.92
CA SER A 1054 7.88 -23.44 32.12
C SER A 1054 7.93 -22.63 30.83
N SER A 1055 7.54 -21.36 30.90
CA SER A 1055 7.64 -20.44 29.75
C SER A 1055 9.09 -20.36 29.23
N ARG A 1056 10.08 -20.52 30.13
CA ARG A 1056 11.50 -20.61 29.79
C ARG A 1056 11.86 -21.80 28.92
N LEU A 1057 11.35 -22.98 29.24
CA LEU A 1057 11.53 -24.15 28.37
C LEU A 1057 10.84 -23.95 27.02
N VAL A 1058 9.64 -23.37 27.03
CA VAL A 1058 8.87 -23.10 25.81
C VAL A 1058 9.62 -22.14 24.86
N SER A 1059 10.22 -21.09 25.41
CA SER A 1059 10.92 -20.08 24.60
C SER A 1059 12.34 -20.51 24.19
N LEU A 1060 13.11 -21.19 25.04
CA LEU A 1060 14.52 -21.52 24.76
C LEU A 1060 14.72 -22.95 24.26
N SER A 1061 14.28 -23.94 25.03
CA SER A 1061 14.55 -25.36 24.74
C SER A 1061 13.84 -25.84 23.49
N MET A 1062 12.60 -25.38 23.23
CA MET A 1062 11.85 -25.81 22.05
C MET A 1062 12.35 -25.12 20.77
N ASN A 1063 12.87 -23.89 20.87
CA ASN A 1063 13.51 -23.22 19.74
C ASN A 1063 14.88 -23.84 19.38
N GLU A 1064 15.68 -24.23 20.39
CA GLU A 1064 16.95 -24.94 20.19
C GLU A 1064 16.73 -26.34 19.57
N ASN A 1065 15.64 -27.00 19.93
CA ASN A 1065 15.28 -28.33 19.45
C ASN A 1065 14.13 -28.30 18.43
N ARG A 1066 13.98 -27.20 17.68
CA ARG A 1066 12.81 -26.98 16.81
C ARG A 1066 12.61 -28.03 15.73
N HIS A 1067 13.59 -28.85 15.38
CA HIS A 1067 13.40 -29.93 14.41
C HIS A 1067 13.05 -31.28 15.04
N ASP A 1068 13.12 -31.41 16.36
CA ASP A 1068 12.68 -32.62 17.06
C ASP A 1068 11.16 -32.53 17.32
N ILE A 1069 10.41 -33.32 16.56
CA ILE A 1069 8.94 -33.38 16.60
C ILE A 1069 8.37 -33.66 18.01
N LEU A 1070 9.14 -34.27 18.90
CA LEU A 1070 8.71 -34.52 20.28
C LEU A 1070 8.45 -33.22 21.04
N TYR A 1071 9.20 -32.16 20.72
CA TYR A 1071 9.00 -30.84 21.30
C TYR A 1071 7.85 -30.07 20.63
N HIS A 1072 7.14 -30.61 19.63
CA HIS A 1072 5.97 -29.93 19.03
C HIS A 1072 4.64 -30.47 19.54
N ARG A 1073 4.68 -31.48 20.41
CA ARG A 1073 3.48 -32.02 21.03
C ARG A 1073 2.91 -30.98 21.98
N TRP A 1074 1.66 -30.60 21.73
CA TRP A 1074 0.94 -29.69 22.61
C TRP A 1074 0.84 -30.30 24.00
N SER A 1075 1.05 -29.47 25.01
CA SER A 1075 0.84 -29.82 26.42
C SER A 1075 -0.30 -29.00 27.00
N ASP A 1076 -0.56 -29.11 28.30
CA ASP A 1076 -1.53 -28.26 28.99
C ASP A 1076 -1.11 -26.79 29.09
N VAL A 1077 0.17 -26.48 28.83
CA VAL A 1077 0.71 -25.12 28.95
C VAL A 1077 1.09 -24.45 27.65
N HIS A 1078 1.37 -25.19 26.58
CA HIS A 1078 1.90 -24.62 25.34
C HIS A 1078 1.29 -25.26 24.09
N LEU A 1079 1.37 -24.53 22.98
CA LEU A 1079 1.03 -25.02 21.65
C LEU A 1079 1.99 -24.45 20.61
N THR A 1080 2.07 -25.11 19.45
CA THR A 1080 2.74 -24.58 18.26
C THR A 1080 1.81 -23.67 17.48
N ALA A 1081 2.32 -22.52 17.05
CA ALA A 1081 1.62 -21.60 16.19
C ALA A 1081 2.50 -21.23 14.98
N CYS A 1082 1.86 -21.03 13.83
CA CYS A 1082 2.51 -20.83 12.54
C CYS A 1082 2.06 -19.49 11.97
N ARG A 1083 3.01 -18.66 11.54
CA ARG A 1083 2.75 -17.39 10.86
C ARG A 1083 2.09 -17.66 9.50
N SER A 1084 1.13 -16.81 9.14
CA SER A 1084 0.28 -16.97 7.95
C SER A 1084 0.36 -15.81 6.97
N ASP A 1085 1.12 -14.77 7.32
CA ASP A 1085 1.38 -13.56 6.57
C ASP A 1085 2.44 -13.76 5.48
N THR A 1086 3.41 -14.67 5.69
CA THR A 1086 4.40 -15.04 4.69
C THR A 1086 3.83 -15.98 3.62
N VAL A 1087 2.88 -16.82 4.02
CA VAL A 1087 2.31 -17.89 3.20
C VAL A 1087 0.85 -18.03 3.57
N HIS A 1088 -0.06 -17.44 2.78
CA HIS A 1088 -1.48 -17.75 2.94
C HIS A 1088 -1.71 -19.22 2.59
N PRO A 1089 -2.08 -20.10 3.55
CA PRO A 1089 -2.06 -21.54 3.30
C PRO A 1089 -3.02 -21.93 2.18
N TRP A 1090 -4.12 -21.19 2.01
CA TRP A 1090 -5.10 -21.39 0.93
C TRP A 1090 -4.60 -20.99 -0.46
N GLU A 1091 -3.75 -19.97 -0.54
CA GLU A 1091 -3.27 -19.39 -1.81
C GLU A 1091 -1.96 -20.04 -2.26
N SER A 1092 -1.18 -20.53 -1.30
CA SER A 1092 0.16 -21.08 -1.52
C SER A 1092 0.16 -22.58 -1.78
N GLY A 1093 -0.98 -23.15 -2.20
CA GLY A 1093 -1.10 -24.57 -2.53
C GLY A 1093 -1.37 -25.51 -1.35
N GLY A 1094 -1.68 -24.98 -0.16
CA GLY A 1094 -2.12 -25.79 0.97
C GLY A 1094 -3.45 -26.50 0.69
N LYS A 1095 -3.55 -27.74 1.15
CA LYS A 1095 -4.71 -28.60 0.95
C LYS A 1095 -5.75 -28.31 2.03
N VAL A 1096 -6.84 -27.66 1.62
CA VAL A 1096 -8.01 -27.38 2.48
C VAL A 1096 -8.78 -28.67 2.74
N VAL A 1097 -9.00 -28.99 4.01
CA VAL A 1097 -9.76 -30.17 4.44
C VAL A 1097 -10.93 -29.76 5.34
N TYR A 1098 -12.09 -30.33 5.07
CA TYR A 1098 -13.33 -30.08 5.79
C TYR A 1098 -13.65 -31.25 6.72
N LEU A 1099 -13.58 -31.02 8.02
CA LEU A 1099 -13.94 -31.98 9.05
C LEU A 1099 -15.43 -31.85 9.39
N THR A 1100 -16.12 -32.97 9.54
CA THR A 1100 -17.56 -33.03 9.89
C THR A 1100 -17.82 -33.83 11.16
N ASN A 1101 -18.89 -33.51 11.88
CA ASN A 1101 -19.30 -34.18 13.12
C ASN A 1101 -20.07 -35.51 12.88
N SER A 1102 -19.66 -36.33 11.91
CA SER A 1102 -20.15 -37.69 11.63
C SER A 1102 -21.48 -37.93 10.86
N THR A 1103 -22.31 -36.94 10.52
CA THR A 1103 -23.58 -37.20 9.77
C THR A 1103 -23.62 -36.71 8.31
N ASP A 1104 -22.73 -35.79 7.90
CA ASP A 1104 -22.97 -34.97 6.69
C ASP A 1104 -22.08 -35.33 5.49
N GLY A 1105 -21.50 -36.54 5.45
CA GLY A 1105 -20.73 -37.03 4.29
C GLY A 1105 -19.35 -36.36 4.07
N GLY A 1106 -18.83 -35.63 5.06
CA GLY A 1106 -17.46 -35.11 5.06
C GLY A 1106 -16.44 -36.12 5.62
N VAL A 1107 -15.19 -35.69 5.68
CA VAL A 1107 -14.11 -36.49 6.29
C VAL A 1107 -14.23 -36.32 7.81
N ASN A 1108 -14.48 -37.40 8.53
CA ASN A 1108 -14.58 -37.33 10.00
C ASN A 1108 -13.21 -37.19 10.68
N GLU A 1109 -12.15 -37.62 10.00
CA GLU A 1109 -10.77 -37.60 10.48
C GLU A 1109 -9.78 -37.48 9.33
N TYR A 1110 -8.79 -36.59 9.44
CA TYR A 1110 -7.71 -36.43 8.47
C TYR A 1110 -6.37 -36.44 9.19
N LEU A 1111 -5.52 -37.44 8.88
CA LEU A 1111 -4.18 -37.58 9.49
C LEU A 1111 -4.20 -37.58 11.04
N GLY A 1112 -5.25 -38.12 11.66
CA GLY A 1112 -5.41 -38.11 13.12
C GLY A 1112 -6.19 -36.92 13.68
N PHE A 1113 -6.47 -35.89 12.86
CA PHE A 1113 -7.23 -34.71 13.28
C PHE A 1113 -8.72 -34.89 13.02
N SER A 1114 -9.53 -34.73 14.06
CA SER A 1114 -10.99 -34.87 14.00
C SER A 1114 -11.71 -33.54 14.19
N TYR A 1115 -13.04 -33.54 14.03
CA TYR A 1115 -13.86 -32.36 14.28
C TYR A 1115 -13.67 -31.80 15.71
N GLU A 1116 -13.43 -32.66 16.70
CA GLU A 1116 -13.26 -32.27 18.11
C GLU A 1116 -11.79 -32.04 18.50
N ASP A 1117 -10.89 -31.89 17.53
CA ASP A 1117 -9.49 -31.60 17.81
C ASP A 1117 -9.34 -30.28 18.60
N ASP A 1118 -8.45 -30.27 19.59
CA ASP A 1118 -8.22 -29.14 20.48
C ASP A 1118 -7.63 -27.92 19.75
N GLY A 1119 -7.09 -28.08 18.53
CA GLY A 1119 -6.66 -26.95 17.70
C GLY A 1119 -7.77 -25.97 17.36
N PHE A 1120 -9.02 -26.42 17.37
CA PHE A 1120 -10.19 -25.56 17.17
C PHE A 1120 -10.67 -24.84 18.44
N ALA A 1121 -10.08 -25.12 19.61
CA ALA A 1121 -10.35 -24.36 20.82
C ALA A 1121 -9.59 -23.02 20.84
N TYR A 1122 -8.57 -22.85 19.99
CA TYR A 1122 -7.67 -21.69 19.98
C TYR A 1122 -7.67 -20.84 18.69
N PRO A 1123 -8.73 -20.76 17.86
CA PRO A 1123 -8.64 -20.15 16.54
C PRO A 1123 -8.45 -18.62 16.58
N TYR A 1124 -8.72 -17.98 17.71
CA TYR A 1124 -8.65 -16.52 17.86
C TYR A 1124 -7.24 -15.94 17.99
N LEU A 1125 -6.18 -16.76 17.93
CA LEU A 1125 -4.83 -16.20 17.81
C LEU A 1125 -4.70 -15.33 16.55
N ALA A 1126 -5.44 -15.62 15.48
CA ALA A 1126 -5.38 -14.94 14.19
C ALA A 1126 -6.49 -13.88 13.96
N THR A 1127 -6.66 -12.91 14.88
CA THR A 1127 -7.56 -11.76 14.65
C THR A 1127 -7.05 -10.78 13.59
N SER A 1128 -5.73 -10.72 13.36
CA SER A 1128 -5.11 -10.09 12.20
C SER A 1128 -4.33 -11.11 11.38
N LEU A 1129 -4.18 -10.85 10.08
CA LEU A 1129 -3.43 -11.71 9.15
C LEU A 1129 -1.96 -11.91 9.56
N SER A 1130 -1.42 -11.00 10.39
CA SER A 1130 -0.06 -11.03 10.92
C SER A 1130 0.12 -11.90 12.17
N ASN A 1131 -0.96 -12.35 12.82
CA ASN A 1131 -0.82 -13.15 14.03
C ASN A 1131 -0.61 -14.64 13.69
N PRO A 1132 0.20 -15.36 14.47
CA PRO A 1132 0.42 -16.79 14.28
C PRO A 1132 -0.88 -17.57 14.56
N SER A 1133 -1.24 -18.47 13.65
CA SER A 1133 -2.39 -19.37 13.77
C SER A 1133 -1.97 -20.67 14.48
N PRO A 1134 -2.83 -21.30 15.32
CA PRO A 1134 -2.50 -22.60 15.88
C PRO A 1134 -2.24 -23.61 14.76
N CYS A 1135 -1.17 -24.38 14.88
CA CYS A 1135 -0.80 -25.40 13.91
C CYS A 1135 -0.23 -26.62 14.62
N LYS A 1136 -0.39 -27.81 14.04
CA LYS A 1136 0.28 -29.04 14.51
C LYS A 1136 1.29 -29.51 13.47
N ILE A 1137 2.47 -29.91 13.94
CA ILE A 1137 3.57 -30.37 13.07
C ILE A 1137 3.42 -31.86 12.81
N LEU A 1138 3.44 -32.25 11.54
CA LEU A 1138 3.38 -33.64 11.10
C LEU A 1138 4.78 -34.22 10.92
N GLN A 1139 5.66 -33.43 10.31
CA GLN A 1139 7.02 -33.83 9.99
C GLN A 1139 7.95 -32.60 9.96
N SER A 1140 9.21 -32.78 10.37
CA SER A 1140 10.27 -31.81 10.16
C SER A 1140 11.22 -32.27 9.05
N ASN A 1141 11.74 -31.32 8.28
CA ASN A 1141 12.79 -31.55 7.29
C ASN A 1141 14.00 -30.65 7.63
N PRO A 1142 14.97 -31.17 8.42
CA PRO A 1142 16.16 -30.40 8.80
C PRO A 1142 17.03 -29.97 7.61
N GLN A 1143 16.98 -30.69 6.49
CA GLN A 1143 17.81 -30.39 5.31
C GLN A 1143 17.32 -29.15 4.57
N SER A 1144 16.01 -28.92 4.53
CA SER A 1144 15.40 -27.72 3.92
C SER A 1144 15.02 -26.64 4.93
N ASP A 1145 15.21 -26.87 6.23
CA ASP A 1145 14.75 -26.01 7.32
C ASP A 1145 13.24 -25.72 7.26
N THR A 1146 12.46 -26.76 6.93
CA THR A 1146 11.00 -26.65 6.75
C THR A 1146 10.20 -27.69 7.54
N PHE A 1147 8.90 -27.43 7.69
CA PHE A 1147 7.93 -28.28 8.39
C PHE A 1147 6.72 -28.60 7.52
N ASP A 1148 6.17 -29.80 7.69
CA ASP A 1148 4.83 -30.14 7.22
C ASP A 1148 3.85 -29.92 8.37
N VAL A 1149 2.81 -29.11 8.14
CA VAL A 1149 1.96 -28.55 9.19
C VAL A 1149 0.48 -28.63 8.85
N VAL A 1150 -0.35 -28.70 9.89
CA VAL A 1150 -1.81 -28.56 9.80
C VAL A 1150 -2.26 -27.34 10.57
N TYR A 1151 -2.80 -26.35 9.86
CA TYR A 1151 -3.41 -25.15 10.43
C TYR A 1151 -4.86 -25.38 10.85
N PHE A 1152 -5.28 -24.75 11.95
CA PHE A 1152 -6.65 -24.79 12.45
C PHE A 1152 -7.31 -23.40 12.30
N PHE A 1153 -8.46 -23.35 11.62
CA PHE A 1153 -9.16 -22.09 11.37
C PHE A 1153 -10.60 -22.10 11.89
N SER A 1154 -11.02 -20.97 12.46
CA SER A 1154 -12.45 -20.72 12.71
C SER A 1154 -13.18 -20.37 11.42
N GLN A 1155 -14.49 -20.63 11.38
CA GLN A 1155 -15.33 -20.30 10.22
C GLN A 1155 -15.33 -18.81 9.85
N SER A 1156 -15.08 -17.91 10.82
CA SER A 1156 -14.95 -16.47 10.54
C SER A 1156 -13.65 -16.11 9.81
N GLN A 1157 -12.59 -16.91 9.96
CA GLN A 1157 -11.29 -16.70 9.31
C GLN A 1157 -11.21 -17.32 7.92
N VAL A 1158 -11.98 -18.37 7.66
CA VAL A 1158 -12.00 -19.02 6.34
C VAL A 1158 -12.60 -18.04 5.31
N PRO A 1159 -11.92 -17.78 4.16
CA PRO A 1159 -12.48 -16.94 3.11
C PRO A 1159 -13.85 -17.46 2.64
N PHE A 1160 -14.77 -16.56 2.27
CA PHE A 1160 -16.17 -16.92 1.99
C PHE A 1160 -16.31 -18.08 0.99
N GLN A 1161 -15.46 -18.13 -0.04
CA GLN A 1161 -15.45 -19.18 -1.06
C GLN A 1161 -15.09 -20.58 -0.54
N TYR A 1162 -14.42 -20.67 0.61
CA TYR A 1162 -14.04 -21.93 1.25
C TYR A 1162 -14.92 -22.28 2.44
N ARG A 1163 -15.87 -21.42 2.86
CA ARG A 1163 -16.74 -21.72 4.01
C ARG A 1163 -17.73 -22.83 3.66
N LYS A 1164 -17.82 -23.84 4.52
CA LYS A 1164 -18.87 -24.86 4.47
C LYS A 1164 -19.62 -24.90 5.80
N VAL A 1165 -20.94 -24.81 5.71
CA VAL A 1165 -21.85 -24.91 6.86
C VAL A 1165 -21.62 -26.25 7.58
N ASN A 1166 -21.67 -26.24 8.92
CA ASN A 1166 -21.50 -27.43 9.78
C ASN A 1166 -20.15 -28.16 9.62
N THR A 1167 -19.12 -27.50 9.10
CA THR A 1167 -17.76 -28.07 9.04
C THR A 1167 -16.81 -27.31 9.95
N ARG A 1168 -15.67 -27.92 10.25
CA ARG A 1168 -14.46 -27.22 10.69
C ARG A 1168 -13.39 -27.35 9.63
N THR A 1169 -12.58 -26.32 9.46
CA THR A 1169 -11.61 -26.25 8.35
C THR A 1169 -10.20 -26.33 8.88
N ILE A 1170 -9.44 -27.30 8.37
CA ILE A 1170 -7.98 -27.33 8.52
C ILE A 1170 -7.31 -27.09 7.17
N VAL A 1171 -6.06 -26.62 7.18
CA VAL A 1171 -5.23 -26.54 5.98
C VAL A 1171 -3.93 -27.29 6.22
N HIS A 1172 -3.69 -28.31 5.40
CA HIS A 1172 -2.44 -29.05 5.37
C HIS A 1172 -1.47 -28.33 4.43
N PHE A 1173 -0.29 -27.98 4.94
CA PHE A 1173 0.70 -27.20 4.20
C PHE A 1173 2.09 -27.84 4.30
N ASP A 1174 2.61 -28.25 3.15
CA ASP A 1174 3.93 -28.85 3.02
C ASP A 1174 5.00 -27.75 2.87
N GLY A 1175 6.04 -27.77 3.72
CA GLY A 1175 7.23 -26.95 3.52
C GLY A 1175 7.21 -25.56 4.17
N LEU A 1176 6.54 -25.39 5.31
CA LEU A 1176 6.58 -24.16 6.09
C LEU A 1176 8.02 -23.86 6.59
N PRO A 1177 8.61 -22.68 6.30
CA PRO A 1177 9.93 -22.32 6.80
C PRO A 1177 9.98 -22.29 8.34
N SER A 1178 11.11 -22.69 8.93
CA SER A 1178 11.25 -22.69 10.39
C SER A 1178 11.09 -21.31 11.04
N ALA A 1179 11.39 -20.24 10.30
CA ALA A 1179 11.26 -18.88 10.77
C ALA A 1179 9.79 -18.49 11.06
N ASP A 1180 8.85 -19.16 10.40
CA ASP A 1180 7.41 -18.94 10.54
C ASP A 1180 6.78 -19.79 11.65
N LEU A 1181 7.56 -20.67 12.26
CA LEU A 1181 7.13 -21.46 13.41
C LEU A 1181 7.45 -20.75 14.73
N VAL A 1182 6.47 -20.68 15.63
CA VAL A 1182 6.64 -20.15 16.98
C VAL A 1182 5.98 -21.06 18.01
N PHE A 1183 6.57 -21.14 19.19
CA PHE A 1183 5.96 -21.77 20.36
C PHE A 1183 5.36 -20.70 21.24
N VAL A 1184 4.10 -20.89 21.64
CA VAL A 1184 3.37 -19.95 22.49
C VAL A 1184 2.76 -20.67 23.67
N ASN A 1185 2.60 -19.95 24.79
CA ASN A 1185 1.82 -20.45 25.91
C ASN A 1185 0.35 -20.54 25.49
N LYS A 1186 -0.35 -21.57 25.96
CA LYS A 1186 -1.82 -21.62 25.90
C LYS A 1186 -2.39 -20.42 26.67
N PRO A 1187 -3.57 -19.90 26.28
CA PRO A 1187 -4.23 -18.81 26.98
C PRO A 1187 -4.28 -19.03 28.50
N LEU A 1188 -3.87 -18.02 29.27
CA LEU A 1188 -3.82 -18.03 30.73
C LEU A 1188 -2.92 -19.15 31.35
N LYS A 1189 -1.92 -19.66 30.61
CA LYS A 1189 -0.99 -20.70 31.10
C LYS A 1189 0.46 -20.26 31.22
N ALA A 1190 0.79 -19.01 30.87
CA ALA A 1190 2.10 -18.42 31.14
C ALA A 1190 2.42 -18.40 32.65
N ASP A 1191 3.70 -18.26 33.00
CA ASP A 1191 4.16 -18.32 34.40
C ASP A 1191 3.47 -17.26 35.28
N LEU A 1192 3.15 -16.10 34.68
CA LEU A 1192 2.40 -15.04 35.35
C LEU A 1192 0.99 -15.48 35.79
N HIS A 1193 0.36 -16.47 35.16
CA HIS A 1193 -0.99 -16.93 35.54
C HIS A 1193 -0.98 -17.98 36.65
N HIS A 1194 0.19 -18.48 37.03
CA HIS A 1194 0.31 -19.56 37.99
C HIS A 1194 -0.41 -19.19 39.32
N PRO A 1195 -1.28 -20.05 39.88
CA PRO A 1195 -2.06 -19.76 41.09
C PRO A 1195 -1.22 -19.30 42.28
N HIS A 1196 0.00 -19.83 42.36
CA HIS A 1196 0.95 -19.51 43.43
C HIS A 1196 2.01 -18.50 43.01
N ALA A 1197 1.91 -17.83 41.85
CA ALA A 1197 2.81 -16.74 41.50
C ALA A 1197 2.72 -15.61 42.54
N PHE A 1198 3.86 -14.99 42.85
CA PHE A 1198 3.91 -13.96 43.88
C PHE A 1198 3.12 -12.70 43.48
N ARG A 1199 2.31 -12.16 44.41
CA ARG A 1199 1.47 -10.96 44.20
C ARG A 1199 1.45 -10.06 45.43
N HIS A 1200 2.14 -8.94 45.38
CA HIS A 1200 2.13 -7.95 46.46
C HIS A 1200 2.54 -6.56 45.94
N GLU A 1201 1.79 -5.53 46.31
CA GLU A 1201 2.16 -4.14 46.02
C GLU A 1201 3.39 -3.66 46.82
N ILE A 1202 4.03 -2.63 46.31
CA ILE A 1202 5.15 -1.94 46.96
C ILE A 1202 4.59 -0.95 47.99
N HIS A 1203 5.08 -1.00 49.24
CA HIS A 1203 4.54 -0.16 50.31
C HIS A 1203 5.11 1.26 50.27
N ILE A 1204 4.22 2.27 50.23
CA ILE A 1204 4.57 3.65 50.53
C ILE A 1204 4.46 3.85 52.05
N PRO A 1205 5.51 4.31 52.75
CA PRO A 1205 5.49 4.45 54.20
C PRO A 1205 4.56 5.56 54.68
N ASP A 1206 4.10 5.44 55.93
CA ASP A 1206 3.21 6.39 56.61
C ASP A 1206 3.72 7.85 56.58
N SER A 1207 5.04 8.04 56.60
CA SER A 1207 5.68 9.35 56.58
C SER A 1207 5.56 10.09 55.24
N VAL A 1208 5.25 9.36 54.17
CA VAL A 1208 5.13 9.89 52.80
C VAL A 1208 3.67 9.91 52.34
N PHE A 1209 2.87 8.92 52.75
CA PHE A 1209 1.51 8.75 52.26
C PHE A 1209 0.52 9.77 52.89
N PRO A 1210 -0.26 10.53 52.08
CA PRO A 1210 -1.23 11.49 52.61
C PRO A 1210 -2.27 10.85 53.52
N SER A 1211 -2.46 11.43 54.71
CA SER A 1211 -3.45 10.95 55.67
C SER A 1211 -4.89 11.03 55.13
N LEU A 1212 -5.18 12.00 54.25
CA LEU A 1212 -6.48 12.17 53.60
C LEU A 1212 -6.86 11.02 52.65
N TRP A 1213 -5.86 10.27 52.17
CA TRP A 1213 -6.09 9.14 51.25
C TRP A 1213 -6.13 7.80 51.97
N LYS A 1214 -5.90 7.79 53.28
CA LYS A 1214 -6.12 6.61 54.09
C LYS A 1214 -7.62 6.44 54.29
N ASN A 1215 -8.10 5.21 54.16
CA ASN A 1215 -9.44 4.83 54.57
C ASN A 1215 -9.59 5.28 56.01
N LYS A 1216 -10.49 6.24 56.26
CA LYS A 1216 -10.87 6.59 57.63
C LYS A 1216 -11.31 5.28 58.26
N GLY A 1217 -10.67 4.87 59.35
CA GLY A 1217 -11.16 3.73 60.13
C GLY A 1217 -12.64 3.96 60.36
N GLY A 1218 -13.48 3.04 59.89
CA GLY A 1218 -14.90 3.04 60.18
C GLY A 1218 -15.13 2.98 61.68
#